data_AF-A0A095XIC5-F1
#
_entry.id   AF-A0A095XIC5-F1
#
_cell.length_a   1.000
_cell.length_b   1.000
_cell.length_c   1.000
_cell.angle_alpha   90.00
_cell.angle_beta   90.00
_cell.angle_gamma   90.00
#
_symmetry.space_group_name_H-M   'P 1'
#
loop_
_entity.id
_entity.type
_entity.pdbx_description
1 polymer ?
#
loop_
_entity_poly.entity_id
_entity_poly.type
_entity_poly.pdbx_seq_one_letter_code
_entity_poly.pdbx_strand_id
1 'polypeptide(L)'
;MRKKCTLRKNKRISTTILILTLSMVFVFTMLPIHSLANESSSMQNDTNLNNLNENLVPEPAEIGTARENEDINAQKENSTNKSLSENGLNAQDIEQNEAQIREAPRKAPPENGIVEIGSFEDLKPYLEKGKYTYLTNRDYSALLLKSGNYVFTKDIEIDLNDPYFDDKSEEIGRGIISHDNKDGILSIDGGNHKITFKGNKVAPLFAGIRAKNVNISNMSVEYPTSVSGYGFIGELISFGTPVDENGFDINSSILKNIKVKVNGNVESKEVWGNVILDNHFSDQFGKGQIASGLSWYLSKTSLEDIDLEVTGNIGSDKAPADKNFRSGATGLTFHWDKKMPTKDTPSGDEIYMKQNTAMLKKAGQIVNVNVNIGGNIQAYAYSQGYSAGVSNDLGEAWVDNLHVNIKGNILTKLHKGGINQSGGESTYAHGISDEIGTFINSSLDVNNIVIDAENGMAKSNDFTQMYLVASTNSKGWAENLSNNKFNVRGKMSNNAPFRNTMGLGFGNGWNSSGKYGVDFLQTFENNEMQVGAVEIKNAESSQTAFVGLSQKVYAGKQSYEGRPELPEASLKNNSLKVGKVDIDTPKAYGMIYPFMMQATNSKDNTVSYGDINCKTDVINFIGMGDVEAKQPKNTPHQCLTKGNKLEFGTVKLEGNTGNTISLMAGAQGANQPIEDCSVKAKALSVNLTDENENKYSTSIAGIATYQQAPIKGCRVYVGDIDIKNQTQKTLYLGLGTAFSKNSKIEGSAVFIDKDFKLDTAGTKYAGGFAGYASNMTIDNCDYQINGKSEVAQNGKGIFAGFAGWIKNTTISNSRSLILNDWAVFTGFADGGTIDGVAHYINKPNPKFWSAILGAHKENKPTIKNSTLLVDKENKDTWLYRTGNVSDESNDNYVTVVGKGTDNVNREVYKTSENEITENGKTVKVVSKNDDSIGNGFVAKRAFQTKYWNAELGAYATSDAEKNFGYLLAASFDKKEAVGVDAAIVSKDLQTASLMDYYNRHVGIKAKSGAYIDLLGIKGDDFAFTPSVTKKVIGHDSEENYSFVLKADKDNPTGGTDLNGDIKKSTNGKIEDGKTQKIDFDEISFTKLGTYKFIVKEVNQAPKDWIYDNSEKVITVVISENKDGKFKVKIENNNPVVENKYSHTDDEDKPNPDKPDTEKPKDDAKDNENKTTTTETSKISKSVNTGDNNSTEAMLTLTLLIASAGVLVAVSIKNKIGNKNKSN
;
A
#
# COMPACT_ATOMS: atom_id res chain seq x y z
N MET A 1 -18.47 -68.72 -13.13
CA MET A 1 -17.90 -70.09 -13.13
C MET A 1 -16.43 -70.02 -12.69
N ARG A 2 -15.66 -71.12 -12.77
CA ARG A 2 -14.25 -71.35 -12.32
C ARG A 2 -13.36 -70.08 -12.35
N LYS A 3 -12.75 -69.60 -11.23
CA LYS A 3 -11.55 -70.10 -10.48
C LYS A 3 -10.29 -70.21 -11.35
N LYS A 4 -9.12 -69.65 -11.01
CA LYS A 4 -8.36 -69.58 -9.72
C LYS A 4 -7.96 -68.12 -9.37
N CYS A 5 -7.94 -67.64 -8.11
CA CYS A 5 -7.16 -68.04 -6.91
C CYS A 5 -5.66 -67.73 -7.03
N THR A 6 -4.93 -67.16 -6.06
CA THR A 6 -5.19 -66.73 -4.64
C THR A 6 -4.00 -65.83 -4.19
N LEU A 7 -3.84 -65.17 -3.03
CA LEU A 7 -4.45 -65.00 -1.67
C LEU A 7 -3.95 -63.58 -1.18
N ARG A 8 -4.25 -62.91 -0.04
CA ARG A 8 -5.12 -63.06 1.16
C ARG A 8 -5.34 -61.65 1.78
N LYS A 9 -6.49 -61.39 2.43
CA LYS A 9 -6.65 -60.41 3.54
C LYS A 9 -7.67 -60.96 4.54
N ASN A 10 -7.57 -60.55 5.81
CA ASN A 10 -8.46 -60.86 6.94
C ASN A 10 -8.37 -59.69 7.93
N LYS A 11 -9.41 -59.26 8.67
CA LYS A 11 -10.85 -59.60 8.61
C LYS A 11 -11.63 -58.43 9.23
N ARG A 12 -12.91 -58.23 8.85
CA ARG A 12 -13.84 -57.32 9.57
C ARG A 12 -14.30 -57.94 10.90
N ILE A 13 -14.74 -57.07 11.82
CA ILE A 13 -15.94 -57.24 12.67
C ILE A 13 -16.61 -55.86 12.82
N SER A 14 -17.89 -55.82 13.15
CA SER A 14 -18.76 -54.62 13.26
C SER A 14 -19.72 -54.82 14.43
N THR A 15 -20.12 -53.75 15.12
CA THR A 15 -21.37 -53.59 15.93
C THR A 15 -21.61 -52.08 16.17
N THR A 16 -22.84 -51.69 16.50
CA THR A 16 -23.31 -50.29 16.58
C THR A 16 -24.13 -50.03 17.86
N ILE A 17 -24.36 -48.74 18.19
CA ILE A 17 -25.50 -48.19 18.97
C ILE A 17 -25.39 -47.95 20.51
N LEU A 18 -25.77 -46.71 20.89
CA LEU A 18 -26.32 -46.14 22.16
C LEU A 18 -25.44 -45.68 23.37
N ILE A 19 -25.30 -44.34 23.47
CA ILE A 19 -25.64 -43.42 24.59
C ILE A 19 -25.40 -43.85 26.05
N LEU A 20 -24.53 -43.12 26.77
CA LEU A 20 -24.97 -42.22 27.87
C LEU A 20 -23.95 -41.10 28.17
N THR A 21 -24.37 -40.09 28.93
CA THR A 21 -23.64 -38.84 29.20
C THR A 21 -22.87 -38.85 30.53
N LEU A 22 -21.66 -38.27 30.57
CA LEU A 22 -21.18 -37.55 31.75
C LEU A 22 -20.14 -36.47 31.37
N SER A 23 -20.21 -35.32 32.02
CA SER A 23 -19.35 -34.16 31.76
C SER A 23 -18.08 -34.18 32.62
N MET A 24 -16.91 -33.89 32.05
CA MET A 24 -15.72 -33.59 32.88
C MET A 24 -14.77 -32.53 32.27
N VAL A 25 -14.21 -31.78 33.22
CA VAL A 25 -13.43 -30.54 33.16
C VAL A 25 -12.18 -30.59 32.27
N PHE A 26 -11.80 -29.42 31.73
CA PHE A 26 -10.52 -29.18 31.04
C PHE A 26 -9.28 -29.48 31.91
N VAL A 27 -8.36 -30.29 31.41
CA VAL A 27 -6.94 -30.26 31.79
C VAL A 27 -6.09 -30.38 30.53
N PHE A 28 -5.43 -29.28 30.12
CA PHE A 28 -4.50 -29.27 28.97
C PHE A 28 -3.06 -29.47 29.45
N THR A 29 -2.63 -30.72 29.63
CA THR A 29 -1.21 -31.07 29.80
C THR A 29 -0.58 -31.37 28.44
N MET A 30 -0.23 -30.33 27.68
CA MET A 30 0.66 -30.50 26.52
C MET A 30 2.12 -30.55 26.99
N LEU A 31 2.70 -31.74 26.99
CA LEU A 31 4.16 -31.91 26.97
C LEU A 31 4.69 -31.50 25.58
N PRO A 32 5.89 -30.90 25.48
CA PRO A 32 6.37 -30.30 24.25
C PRO A 32 6.87 -31.34 23.25
N ILE A 33 6.19 -31.46 22.10
CA ILE A 33 6.76 -32.09 20.91
C ILE A 33 7.90 -31.18 20.43
N HIS A 34 9.10 -31.74 20.34
CA HIS A 34 10.31 -30.97 20.07
C HIS A 34 10.42 -30.53 18.60
N SER A 35 11.13 -29.43 18.38
CA SER A 35 11.47 -28.93 17.05
C SER A 35 12.46 -29.85 16.34
N LEU A 36 12.22 -30.13 15.06
CA LEU A 36 13.28 -30.50 14.12
C LEU A 36 13.65 -29.26 13.31
N ALA A 37 14.74 -28.62 13.73
CA ALA A 37 15.51 -27.67 12.93
C ALA A 37 16.85 -28.32 12.59
N ASN A 38 17.49 -27.89 11.50
CA ASN A 38 18.70 -28.54 10.98
C ASN A 38 19.87 -28.45 11.95
N GLU A 39 20.63 -29.55 12.07
CA GLU A 39 22.06 -29.47 12.36
C GLU A 39 22.82 -29.47 11.02
N SER A 40 23.43 -28.33 10.68
CA SER A 40 24.43 -28.22 9.62
C SER A 40 25.77 -27.92 10.29
N SER A 41 26.63 -28.93 10.40
CA SER A 41 27.88 -28.86 11.16
C SER A 41 28.89 -27.92 10.53
N SER A 42 29.31 -26.90 11.27
CA SER A 42 30.54 -26.15 11.00
C SER A 42 31.77 -27.00 11.31
N MET A 43 32.82 -26.87 10.50
CA MET A 43 34.18 -27.23 10.91
C MET A 43 35.14 -26.09 10.57
N GLN A 44 35.81 -25.60 11.61
CA GLN A 44 36.97 -24.71 11.47
C GLN A 44 38.19 -25.59 11.13
N ASN A 45 39.05 -25.13 10.23
CA ASN A 45 40.37 -25.71 10.01
C ASN A 45 41.43 -24.82 10.67
N ASP A 46 41.86 -25.21 11.88
CA ASP A 46 43.15 -24.77 12.44
C ASP A 46 44.29 -25.69 11.98
N THR A 47 45.53 -25.22 12.11
CA THR A 47 46.70 -25.77 11.39
C THR A 47 47.67 -26.60 12.24
N ASN A 48 48.51 -27.39 11.55
CA ASN A 48 49.62 -28.24 12.05
C ASN A 48 49.13 -29.59 12.66
N LEU A 49 49.76 -30.75 12.40
CA LEU A 49 51.20 -31.03 12.51
C LEU A 49 51.75 -32.08 11.49
N ASN A 50 53.04 -32.43 11.62
CA ASN A 50 53.86 -33.17 10.65
C ASN A 50 53.74 -34.72 10.66
N ASN A 51 54.22 -35.30 9.53
CA ASN A 51 55.14 -36.47 9.40
C ASN A 51 54.65 -37.92 9.15
N LEU A 52 55.45 -38.56 8.25
CA LEU A 52 55.80 -40.00 8.09
C LEU A 52 54.84 -40.97 7.34
N ASN A 53 55.35 -41.44 6.18
CA ASN A 53 55.42 -42.83 5.67
C ASN A 53 54.11 -43.66 5.47
N GLU A 54 53.97 -44.56 4.48
CA GLU A 54 54.93 -45.08 3.48
C GLU A 54 54.25 -45.75 2.24
N ASN A 55 54.99 -45.85 1.14
CA ASN A 55 55.04 -46.97 0.16
C ASN A 55 53.74 -47.76 -0.22
N LEU A 56 53.27 -47.62 -1.47
CA LEU A 56 53.53 -48.61 -2.56
C LEU A 56 52.86 -48.26 -3.92
N VAL A 57 53.39 -48.85 -5.00
CA VAL A 57 53.00 -48.69 -6.42
C VAL A 57 52.30 -49.97 -6.92
N PRO A 58 51.40 -49.90 -7.91
CA PRO A 58 51.65 -50.64 -9.16
C PRO A 58 51.45 -49.80 -10.44
N GLU A 59 51.99 -50.31 -11.55
CA GLU A 59 52.11 -49.64 -12.86
C GLU A 59 50.85 -49.76 -13.75
N PRO A 60 50.69 -48.88 -14.77
CA PRO A 60 49.67 -49.01 -15.82
C PRO A 60 50.07 -50.02 -16.91
N ALA A 61 49.09 -50.53 -17.67
CA ALA A 61 49.32 -51.46 -18.78
C ALA A 61 49.36 -50.76 -20.15
N GLU A 62 50.32 -51.13 -21.00
CA GLU A 62 50.42 -50.73 -22.41
C GLU A 62 49.57 -51.63 -23.34
N ILE A 63 49.07 -51.08 -24.46
CA ILE A 63 48.97 -51.79 -25.77
C ILE A 63 49.26 -50.77 -26.90
N GLY A 64 50.09 -51.14 -27.89
CA GLY A 64 50.37 -50.35 -29.12
C GLY A 64 49.21 -50.35 -30.14
N THR A 65 49.30 -49.70 -31.31
CA THR A 65 50.29 -49.90 -32.39
C THR A 65 50.42 -48.63 -33.28
N ALA A 66 51.64 -48.23 -33.67
CA ALA A 66 52.35 -48.48 -34.95
C ALA A 66 52.06 -47.46 -36.09
N ARG A 67 52.97 -47.38 -37.08
CA ARG A 67 53.08 -46.32 -38.11
C ARG A 67 52.89 -46.87 -39.52
N GLU A 68 52.67 -46.00 -40.52
CA GLU A 68 53.46 -45.98 -41.76
C GLU A 68 53.32 -44.65 -42.54
N ASN A 69 54.15 -44.44 -43.57
CA ASN A 69 54.31 -43.21 -44.36
C ASN A 69 54.02 -43.46 -45.87
N GLU A 70 53.75 -42.39 -46.64
CA GLU A 70 54.26 -42.05 -48.00
C GLU A 70 53.41 -40.86 -48.56
N ASP A 71 54.00 -39.73 -48.96
CA ASP A 71 54.51 -39.35 -50.31
C ASP A 71 53.39 -39.16 -51.38
N ILE A 72 53.41 -38.19 -52.33
CA ILE A 72 54.51 -37.43 -52.96
C ILE A 72 54.03 -36.06 -53.54
N ASN A 73 54.97 -35.22 -54.02
CA ASN A 73 54.89 -33.96 -54.84
C ASN A 73 53.58 -33.62 -55.64
N ALA A 74 53.27 -32.37 -56.04
CA ALA A 74 54.17 -31.40 -56.70
C ALA A 74 53.63 -29.94 -56.94
N GLN A 75 54.56 -29.09 -57.41
CA GLN A 75 54.43 -27.88 -58.26
C GLN A 75 54.10 -26.50 -57.65
N LYS A 76 54.51 -25.47 -58.41
CA LYS A 76 54.58 -24.02 -58.11
C LYS A 76 53.79 -23.25 -59.17
N GLU A 77 53.45 -21.98 -58.90
CA GLU A 77 53.90 -20.90 -59.78
C GLU A 77 53.97 -19.53 -59.07
N ASN A 78 54.61 -18.55 -59.73
CA ASN A 78 54.97 -17.26 -59.15
C ASN A 78 53.98 -16.15 -59.54
N SER A 79 53.83 -15.14 -58.67
CA SER A 79 53.68 -13.75 -59.13
C SER A 79 54.38 -12.77 -58.18
N THR A 80 55.59 -12.37 -58.56
CA THR A 80 56.30 -11.26 -57.90
C THR A 80 55.83 -9.93 -58.45
N ASN A 81 55.59 -8.94 -57.57
CA ASN A 81 55.68 -7.53 -57.95
C ASN A 81 56.42 -6.77 -56.85
N LYS A 82 57.64 -6.29 -57.16
CA LYS A 82 58.34 -5.28 -56.37
C LYS A 82 58.02 -3.91 -56.97
N SER A 83 57.52 -2.99 -56.15
CA SER A 83 57.74 -1.56 -56.36
C SER A 83 58.79 -1.08 -55.35
N LEU A 84 59.80 -0.36 -55.85
CA LEU A 84 60.68 0.46 -55.02
C LEU A 84 60.01 1.82 -54.83
N SER A 85 60.18 2.44 -53.67
CA SER A 85 59.88 3.85 -53.44
C SER A 85 61.15 4.58 -53.01
N GLU A 86 61.16 5.90 -53.24
CA GLU A 86 62.39 6.69 -53.30
C GLU A 86 62.80 7.22 -51.92
N ASN A 87 63.67 6.49 -51.22
CA ASN A 87 64.63 7.05 -50.26
C ASN A 87 65.77 6.03 -50.02
N GLY A 88 67.02 6.45 -50.24
CA GLY A 88 68.18 5.54 -50.35
C GLY A 88 68.74 5.06 -49.01
N LEU A 89 68.05 4.17 -48.32
CA LEU A 89 68.52 3.44 -47.13
C LEU A 89 68.44 1.92 -47.35
N ASN A 90 69.35 1.16 -46.74
CA ASN A 90 69.34 -0.31 -46.86
C ASN A 90 68.20 -0.90 -46.01
N ALA A 91 67.64 -2.03 -46.42
CA ALA A 91 66.58 -2.72 -45.67
C ALA A 91 67.03 -3.08 -44.24
N GLN A 92 68.31 -3.40 -44.07
CA GLN A 92 68.91 -3.69 -42.75
C GLN A 92 69.10 -2.44 -41.89
N ASP A 93 69.26 -1.26 -42.49
CA ASP A 93 69.33 0.02 -41.75
C ASP A 93 67.95 0.41 -41.23
N ILE A 94 66.89 0.06 -41.97
CA ILE A 94 65.50 0.22 -41.51
C ILE A 94 65.21 -0.75 -40.36
N GLU A 95 65.53 -2.04 -40.48
CA GLU A 95 65.38 -3.00 -39.37
C GLU A 95 66.16 -2.57 -38.11
N GLN A 96 67.38 -2.03 -38.24
CA GLN A 96 68.17 -1.58 -37.08
C GLN A 96 67.68 -0.26 -36.47
N ASN A 97 67.23 0.72 -37.27
CA ASN A 97 66.63 1.95 -36.71
C ASN A 97 65.27 1.67 -36.08
N GLU A 98 64.41 0.86 -36.71
CA GLU A 98 63.16 0.43 -36.09
C GLU A 98 63.39 -0.45 -34.85
N ALA A 99 64.48 -1.22 -34.78
CA ALA A 99 64.85 -1.95 -33.55
C ALA A 99 65.22 -0.98 -32.40
N GLN A 100 65.96 0.09 -32.69
CA GLN A 100 66.26 1.13 -31.68
C GLN A 100 65.02 1.93 -31.25
N ILE A 101 64.05 2.13 -32.15
CA ILE A 101 62.76 2.77 -31.83
C ILE A 101 61.86 1.84 -30.98
N ARG A 102 62.04 0.51 -31.07
CA ARG A 102 61.21 -0.49 -30.37
C ARG A 102 61.55 -0.71 -28.89
N GLU A 103 62.72 -0.32 -28.40
CA GLU A 103 63.06 -0.35 -26.96
C GLU A 103 63.28 1.06 -26.38
N ALA A 104 62.21 1.66 -25.86
CA ALA A 104 62.31 2.87 -25.04
C ALA A 104 63.15 2.59 -23.76
N PRO A 105 64.09 3.49 -23.38
CA PRO A 105 64.97 3.25 -22.22
C PRO A 105 64.16 3.25 -20.92
N ARG A 106 63.99 2.06 -20.35
CA ARG A 106 63.18 1.82 -19.15
C ARG A 106 63.76 2.58 -17.95
N LYS A 107 63.01 3.54 -17.43
CA LYS A 107 63.36 4.32 -16.24
C LYS A 107 62.77 3.69 -14.98
N ALA A 108 63.33 4.03 -13.83
CA ALA A 108 62.62 4.01 -12.56
C ALA A 108 62.10 5.45 -12.30
N PRO A 109 60.92 5.63 -11.69
CA PRO A 109 60.52 6.93 -11.17
C PRO A 109 61.55 7.48 -10.16
N PRO A 110 61.76 8.80 -10.09
CA PRO A 110 62.67 9.40 -9.12
C PRO A 110 62.21 9.10 -7.69
N GLU A 111 63.15 8.71 -6.82
CA GLU A 111 62.88 8.37 -5.42
C GLU A 111 62.28 9.57 -4.67
N ASN A 112 61.03 9.43 -4.20
CA ASN A 112 60.20 10.51 -3.63
C ASN A 112 59.89 11.70 -4.57
N GLY A 113 60.17 11.58 -5.87
CA GLY A 113 59.86 12.61 -6.85
C GLY A 113 58.46 12.49 -7.48
N ILE A 114 58.17 13.44 -8.37
CA ILE A 114 57.00 13.46 -9.25
C ILE A 114 57.47 13.19 -10.68
N VAL A 115 56.72 12.37 -11.41
CA VAL A 115 56.83 12.22 -12.87
C VAL A 115 55.75 13.09 -13.51
N GLU A 116 56.16 14.19 -14.12
CA GLU A 116 55.27 15.01 -14.95
C GLU A 116 55.00 14.30 -16.29
N ILE A 117 53.72 14.23 -16.68
CA ILE A 117 53.25 13.65 -17.94
C ILE A 117 52.60 14.78 -18.75
N GLY A 118 53.10 15.06 -19.96
CA GLY A 118 52.53 16.03 -20.89
C GLY A 118 51.95 15.39 -22.17
N SER A 119 52.15 14.09 -22.34
CA SER A 119 51.80 13.27 -23.50
C SER A 119 51.91 11.78 -23.13
N PHE A 120 51.44 10.88 -24.00
CA PHE A 120 51.64 9.44 -23.78
C PHE A 120 53.12 9.00 -23.91
N GLU A 121 53.95 9.75 -24.67
CA GLU A 121 55.40 9.50 -24.78
C GLU A 121 56.11 9.57 -23.41
N ASP A 122 55.69 10.49 -22.55
CA ASP A 122 56.29 10.69 -21.22
C ASP A 122 56.03 9.49 -20.29
N LEU A 123 54.98 8.70 -20.57
CA LEU A 123 54.60 7.51 -19.80
C LEU A 123 55.34 6.24 -20.28
N LYS A 124 55.64 6.13 -21.59
CA LYS A 124 56.28 4.94 -22.20
C LYS A 124 57.56 4.46 -21.46
N PRO A 125 58.47 5.32 -20.95
CA PRO A 125 59.67 4.88 -20.21
C PRO A 125 59.39 4.18 -18.87
N TYR A 126 58.18 4.30 -18.32
CA TYR A 126 57.79 3.72 -17.02
C TYR A 126 56.84 2.53 -17.15
N LEU A 127 56.42 2.20 -18.37
CA LEU A 127 55.65 1.02 -18.72
C LEU A 127 56.57 -0.10 -19.20
N GLU A 128 56.40 -1.32 -18.70
CA GLU A 128 57.11 -2.50 -19.19
C GLU A 128 56.20 -3.74 -19.30
N LYS A 129 56.51 -4.62 -20.27
CA LYS A 129 55.83 -5.92 -20.39
C LYS A 129 56.14 -6.75 -19.15
N GLY A 130 55.09 -7.19 -18.45
CA GLY A 130 55.19 -8.05 -17.29
C GLY A 130 53.95 -8.92 -17.13
N LYS A 131 53.92 -9.72 -16.07
CA LYS A 131 52.74 -10.49 -15.69
C LYS A 131 51.92 -9.72 -14.66
N TYR A 132 50.61 -9.74 -14.82
CA TYR A 132 49.65 -9.29 -13.81
C TYR A 132 48.80 -10.49 -13.38
N THR A 133 48.66 -10.75 -12.08
CA THR A 133 47.79 -11.81 -11.57
C THR A 133 46.37 -11.29 -11.32
N TYR A 134 45.38 -11.69 -12.12
CA TYR A 134 43.97 -11.26 -11.98
C TYR A 134 43.23 -11.99 -10.84
N LEU A 135 42.05 -11.48 -10.46
CA LEU A 135 41.06 -12.10 -9.55
C LEU A 135 40.76 -13.58 -9.81
N THR A 136 40.95 -14.06 -11.04
CA THR A 136 40.76 -15.48 -11.42
C THR A 136 41.98 -16.38 -11.09
N ASN A 137 42.96 -15.87 -10.34
CA ASN A 137 44.26 -16.49 -10.08
C ASN A 137 44.94 -17.02 -11.36
N ARG A 138 44.85 -16.23 -12.43
CA ARG A 138 45.57 -16.42 -13.69
C ARG A 138 46.41 -15.20 -13.99
N ASP A 139 47.70 -15.43 -14.27
CA ASP A 139 48.56 -14.43 -14.88
C ASP A 139 48.13 -14.20 -16.34
N TYR A 140 48.21 -12.94 -16.79
CA TYR A 140 48.22 -12.58 -18.21
C TYR A 140 49.34 -11.56 -18.47
N SER A 141 49.78 -11.43 -19.73
CA SER A 141 50.74 -10.38 -20.09
C SER A 141 50.07 -9.01 -19.97
N ALA A 142 50.77 -8.02 -19.41
CA ALA A 142 50.25 -6.68 -19.16
C ALA A 142 51.34 -5.60 -19.28
N LEU A 143 50.95 -4.34 -19.54
CA LEU A 143 51.87 -3.20 -19.44
C LEU A 143 51.87 -2.68 -17.99
N LEU A 144 52.88 -3.08 -17.22
CA LEU A 144 53.06 -2.68 -15.84
C LEU A 144 53.69 -1.29 -15.77
N LEU A 145 52.96 -0.33 -15.19
CA LEU A 145 53.48 0.96 -14.75
C LEU A 145 54.23 0.79 -13.42
N LYS A 146 55.37 1.46 -13.26
CA LYS A 146 56.16 1.38 -12.02
C LYS A 146 55.55 2.18 -10.87
N SER A 147 55.79 1.75 -9.63
CA SER A 147 55.36 2.46 -8.41
C SER A 147 55.99 3.86 -8.38
N GLY A 148 55.19 4.88 -8.07
CA GLY A 148 55.61 6.28 -8.10
C GLY A 148 54.44 7.25 -8.07
N ASN A 149 54.76 8.55 -8.14
CA ASN A 149 53.80 9.65 -8.22
C ASN A 149 53.84 10.22 -9.64
N TYR A 150 52.70 10.19 -10.33
CA TYR A 150 52.52 10.72 -11.68
C TYR A 150 51.56 11.90 -11.63
N VAL A 151 51.90 13.00 -12.30
CA VAL A 151 51.07 14.21 -12.39
C VAL A 151 50.92 14.60 -13.85
N PHE A 152 49.68 14.69 -14.32
CA PHE A 152 49.42 15.11 -15.71
C PHE A 152 49.38 16.64 -15.78
N THR A 153 50.01 17.19 -16.80
CA THR A 153 50.21 18.64 -17.00
C THR A 153 49.45 19.20 -18.22
N LYS A 154 48.84 18.30 -19.00
CA LYS A 154 48.09 18.57 -20.23
C LYS A 154 47.06 17.45 -20.46
N ASP A 155 46.10 17.75 -21.33
CA ASP A 155 45.24 16.72 -21.91
C ASP A 155 46.06 15.78 -22.80
N ILE A 156 45.71 14.49 -22.80
CA ILE A 156 46.45 13.41 -23.47
C ILE A 156 45.52 12.69 -24.45
N GLU A 157 45.90 12.65 -25.73
CA GLU A 157 45.30 11.75 -26.71
C GLU A 157 46.14 10.48 -26.87
N ILE A 158 45.51 9.31 -26.77
CA ILE A 158 46.15 8.01 -26.97
C ILE A 158 45.76 7.46 -28.34
N ASP A 159 46.75 7.16 -29.18
CA ASP A 159 46.55 6.47 -30.46
C ASP A 159 46.97 5.01 -30.33
N LEU A 160 46.01 4.08 -30.30
CA LEU A 160 46.31 2.64 -30.25
C LEU A 160 46.84 2.10 -31.58
N ASN A 161 47.08 2.94 -32.60
CA ASN A 161 47.78 2.62 -33.85
C ASN A 161 49.21 3.18 -33.88
N ASP A 162 49.70 3.75 -32.78
CA ASP A 162 51.12 4.01 -32.56
C ASP A 162 51.91 2.68 -32.62
N PRO A 163 53.02 2.58 -33.40
CA PRO A 163 53.84 1.37 -33.49
C PRO A 163 54.36 0.83 -32.16
N TYR A 164 54.39 1.65 -31.10
CA TYR A 164 54.60 1.19 -29.74
C TYR A 164 53.65 0.05 -29.35
N PHE A 165 52.42 0.00 -29.86
CA PHE A 165 51.42 -1.01 -29.51
C PHE A 165 51.43 -2.27 -30.40
N ASP A 166 52.17 -2.30 -31.52
CA ASP A 166 52.09 -3.39 -32.50
C ASP A 166 52.44 -4.77 -31.90
N ASP A 167 53.48 -4.82 -31.05
CA ASP A 167 53.86 -6.03 -30.33
C ASP A 167 53.16 -6.18 -28.97
N LYS A 168 52.32 -5.22 -28.54
CA LYS A 168 51.72 -5.14 -27.18
C LYS A 168 50.20 -5.44 -27.17
N SER A 169 49.69 -6.09 -28.21
CA SER A 169 48.26 -6.32 -28.41
C SER A 169 47.62 -7.29 -27.41
N GLU A 170 48.39 -8.22 -26.84
CA GLU A 170 47.94 -9.05 -25.71
C GLU A 170 47.87 -8.19 -24.43
N GLU A 171 48.93 -7.43 -24.16
CA GLU A 171 49.10 -6.64 -22.94
C GLU A 171 48.04 -5.55 -22.75
N ILE A 172 47.67 -4.84 -23.83
CA ILE A 172 46.59 -3.84 -23.78
C ILE A 172 45.19 -4.46 -23.94
N GLY A 173 45.09 -5.78 -24.18
CA GLY A 173 43.84 -6.47 -24.48
C GLY A 173 42.82 -6.44 -23.33
N ARG A 174 43.27 -6.21 -22.09
CA ARG A 174 42.40 -5.93 -20.93
C ARG A 174 42.24 -4.43 -20.69
N GLY A 175 43.34 -3.69 -20.61
CA GLY A 175 43.39 -2.22 -20.55
C GLY A 175 44.84 -1.72 -20.71
N ILE A 176 45.04 -0.42 -20.97
CA ILE A 176 46.32 0.15 -21.42
C ILE A 176 47.39 0.13 -20.32
N ILE A 177 46.99 0.46 -19.09
CA ILE A 177 47.89 0.60 -17.92
C ILE A 177 47.53 -0.47 -16.89
N SER A 178 48.53 -1.14 -16.33
CA SER A 178 48.38 -2.09 -15.23
C SER A 178 49.40 -1.80 -14.13
N HIS A 179 49.21 -2.35 -12.93
CA HIS A 179 50.19 -2.25 -11.85
C HIS A 179 50.13 -3.46 -10.93
N ASP A 180 51.24 -4.17 -10.70
CA ASP A 180 51.32 -5.24 -9.70
C ASP A 180 52.60 -5.10 -8.86
N ASN A 181 52.49 -4.34 -7.77
CA ASN A 181 53.51 -4.23 -6.73
C ASN A 181 52.83 -4.02 -5.37
N LYS A 182 52.55 -5.12 -4.67
CA LYS A 182 51.76 -5.17 -3.42
C LYS A 182 52.38 -4.35 -2.26
N ASP A 183 53.69 -4.11 -2.29
CA ASP A 183 54.40 -3.26 -1.33
C ASP A 183 54.54 -1.80 -1.77
N GLY A 184 54.38 -1.54 -3.07
CA GLY A 184 54.55 -0.22 -3.68
C GLY A 184 53.34 0.70 -3.53
N ILE A 185 53.59 2.00 -3.61
CA ILE A 185 52.55 3.03 -3.67
C ILE A 185 52.40 3.49 -5.12
N LEU A 186 51.16 3.71 -5.56
CA LEU A 186 50.84 4.31 -6.85
C LEU A 186 49.97 5.56 -6.63
N SER A 187 50.43 6.71 -7.10
CA SER A 187 49.66 7.95 -7.12
C SER A 187 49.60 8.49 -8.56
N ILE A 188 48.40 8.79 -9.06
CA ILE A 188 48.18 9.39 -10.38
C ILE A 188 47.20 10.55 -10.24
N ASP A 189 47.72 11.78 -10.26
CA ASP A 189 46.91 13.00 -10.32
C ASP A 189 46.80 13.45 -11.78
N GLY A 190 45.57 13.57 -12.29
CA GLY A 190 45.31 14.06 -13.63
C GLY A 190 45.39 15.58 -13.77
N GLY A 191 45.54 16.36 -12.68
CA GLY A 191 45.61 17.82 -12.75
C GLY A 191 44.31 18.51 -13.22
N ASN A 192 43.19 17.77 -13.30
CA ASN A 192 41.93 18.08 -13.99
C ASN A 192 41.97 17.96 -15.52
N HIS A 193 42.99 17.31 -16.08
CA HIS A 193 43.13 17.08 -17.51
C HIS A 193 42.30 15.90 -18.04
N LYS A 194 42.15 15.91 -19.37
CA LYS A 194 41.36 14.94 -20.12
C LYS A 194 42.23 13.92 -20.85
N ILE A 195 41.82 12.66 -20.83
CA ILE A 195 42.35 11.56 -21.62
C ILE A 195 41.34 11.24 -22.73
N THR A 196 41.79 11.26 -23.99
CA THR A 196 40.98 10.90 -25.17
C THR A 196 41.66 9.82 -26.01
N PHE A 197 40.92 9.25 -26.97
CA PHE A 197 41.42 8.24 -27.89
C PHE A 197 41.29 8.70 -29.34
N LYS A 198 42.32 8.42 -30.14
CA LYS A 198 42.34 8.78 -31.55
C LYS A 198 41.65 7.69 -32.40
N GLY A 199 40.47 8.03 -32.91
CA GLY A 199 39.65 7.13 -33.72
C GLY A 199 38.99 6.00 -32.90
N ASN A 200 38.58 4.93 -33.57
CA ASN A 200 37.68 3.91 -32.99
C ASN A 200 38.40 2.73 -32.31
N LYS A 201 39.75 2.67 -32.35
CA LYS A 201 40.52 1.61 -31.69
C LYS A 201 40.76 2.01 -30.24
N VAL A 202 39.94 1.50 -29.32
CA VAL A 202 39.96 1.85 -27.89
C VAL A 202 40.15 0.61 -27.01
N ALA A 203 40.71 0.82 -25.83
CA ALA A 203 40.79 -0.13 -24.74
C ALA A 203 40.61 0.63 -23.41
N PRO A 204 40.08 0.00 -22.34
CA PRO A 204 39.97 0.65 -21.04
C PRO A 204 41.30 1.22 -20.54
N LEU A 205 41.27 2.34 -19.81
CA LEU A 205 42.50 2.98 -19.33
C LEU A 205 43.33 2.06 -18.40
N PHE A 206 42.69 1.47 -17.39
CA PHE A 206 43.37 0.62 -16.40
C PHE A 206 42.90 -0.84 -16.48
N ALA A 207 43.79 -1.79 -16.79
CA ALA A 207 43.43 -3.21 -16.81
C ALA A 207 43.19 -3.76 -15.39
N GLY A 208 44.08 -3.40 -14.46
CA GLY A 208 44.04 -3.79 -13.06
C GLY A 208 45.17 -3.13 -12.26
N ILE A 209 44.94 -2.88 -10.97
CA ILE A 209 45.91 -2.27 -10.06
C ILE A 209 45.97 -3.03 -8.73
N ARG A 210 47.15 -3.57 -8.40
CA ARG A 210 47.51 -4.21 -7.13
C ARG A 210 48.67 -3.43 -6.52
N ALA A 211 48.36 -2.59 -5.52
CA ALA A 211 49.34 -1.77 -4.82
C ALA A 211 49.10 -1.80 -3.32
N LYS A 212 50.05 -1.32 -2.53
CA LYS A 212 49.85 -1.05 -1.10
C LYS A 212 48.76 0.01 -0.92
N ASN A 213 49.01 1.21 -1.45
CA ASN A 213 48.06 2.32 -1.47
C ASN A 213 47.91 2.82 -2.92
N VAL A 214 46.68 3.17 -3.32
CA VAL A 214 46.34 3.69 -4.65
C VAL A 214 45.60 5.02 -4.51
N ASN A 215 46.17 6.10 -5.01
CA ASN A 215 45.49 7.39 -5.10
C ASN A 215 45.37 7.78 -6.58
N ILE A 216 44.16 7.78 -7.14
CA ILE A 216 43.93 8.28 -8.50
C ILE A 216 42.94 9.44 -8.41
N SER A 217 43.30 10.59 -8.98
CA SER A 217 42.51 11.80 -8.80
C SER A 217 42.47 12.72 -10.02
N ASN A 218 41.47 13.61 -10.05
CA ASN A 218 41.37 14.77 -10.92
C ASN A 218 41.58 14.47 -12.42
N MET A 219 40.86 13.50 -12.99
CA MET A 219 40.97 13.19 -14.42
C MET A 219 39.63 12.93 -15.08
N SER A 220 39.53 13.29 -16.36
CA SER A 220 38.41 12.92 -17.23
C SER A 220 38.88 11.93 -18.30
N VAL A 221 38.15 10.83 -18.53
CA VAL A 221 38.41 9.88 -19.62
C VAL A 221 37.22 9.88 -20.57
N GLU A 222 37.44 10.15 -21.86
CA GLU A 222 36.38 10.08 -22.87
C GLU A 222 36.75 9.14 -24.03
N TYR A 223 35.94 8.10 -24.21
CA TYR A 223 36.01 7.17 -25.32
C TYR A 223 35.07 7.65 -26.45
N PRO A 224 35.55 7.78 -27.70
CA PRO A 224 34.73 8.21 -28.84
C PRO A 224 33.76 7.14 -29.36
N THR A 225 33.78 5.93 -28.80
CA THR A 225 32.98 4.77 -29.23
C THR A 225 32.78 3.79 -28.05
N SER A 226 32.14 2.65 -28.29
CA SER A 226 31.96 1.57 -27.31
C SER A 226 33.31 1.03 -26.78
N VAL A 227 33.34 0.63 -25.50
CA VAL A 227 34.50 0.03 -24.84
C VAL A 227 34.17 -1.39 -24.34
N SER A 228 35.15 -2.30 -24.31
CA SER A 228 34.93 -3.70 -23.92
C SER A 228 35.29 -3.96 -22.45
N GLY A 229 34.30 -4.38 -21.67
CA GLY A 229 34.41 -4.82 -20.29
C GLY A 229 34.00 -3.77 -19.27
N TYR A 230 34.70 -2.63 -19.25
CA TYR A 230 34.47 -1.56 -18.25
C TYR A 230 34.89 -0.18 -18.76
N GLY A 231 34.31 0.86 -18.16
CA GLY A 231 34.60 2.26 -18.50
C GLY A 231 35.91 2.82 -17.95
N PHE A 232 36.44 2.33 -16.82
CA PHE A 232 37.63 2.95 -16.21
C PHE A 232 38.71 1.94 -15.79
N ILE A 233 38.38 1.03 -14.87
CA ILE A 233 39.35 0.12 -14.26
C ILE A 233 38.78 -1.28 -14.05
N GLY A 234 39.51 -2.32 -14.44
CA GLY A 234 39.02 -3.71 -14.33
C GLY A 234 38.89 -4.15 -12.89
N GLU A 235 40.01 -4.18 -12.19
CA GLU A 235 40.09 -4.44 -10.75
C GLU A 235 41.04 -3.45 -10.06
N LEU A 236 40.72 -3.07 -8.82
CA LEU A 236 41.64 -2.36 -7.94
C LEU A 236 41.66 -3.08 -6.59
N ILE A 237 42.83 -3.56 -6.18
CA ILE A 237 43.05 -4.27 -4.91
C ILE A 237 44.14 -3.56 -4.12
N SER A 238 43.77 -2.95 -3.00
CA SER A 238 44.71 -2.34 -2.06
C SER A 238 45.19 -3.37 -1.04
N PHE A 239 46.50 -3.53 -0.90
CA PHE A 239 47.12 -4.43 0.10
C PHE A 239 47.50 -3.70 1.39
N GLY A 240 47.33 -2.37 1.44
CA GLY A 240 47.53 -1.55 2.61
C GLY A 240 46.44 -1.76 3.65
N THR A 241 46.85 -2.13 4.85
CA THR A 241 46.02 -2.19 6.07
C THR A 241 46.43 -1.05 7.03
N PRO A 242 46.24 0.24 6.67
CA PRO A 242 46.44 1.32 7.61
C PRO A 242 45.35 1.23 8.68
N VAL A 243 45.77 1.36 9.93
CA VAL A 243 44.87 1.45 11.07
C VAL A 243 44.94 2.85 11.68
N ASP A 244 43.86 3.27 12.34
CA ASP A 244 43.94 4.39 13.28
C ASP A 244 44.80 4.03 14.51
N GLU A 245 44.98 5.00 15.41
CA GLU A 245 45.73 4.84 16.68
C GLU A 245 45.20 3.71 17.59
N ASN A 246 44.01 3.17 17.29
CA ASN A 246 43.29 2.16 18.07
C ASN A 246 43.23 0.79 17.38
N GLY A 247 43.80 0.64 16.18
CA GLY A 247 43.84 -0.64 15.45
C GLY A 247 42.64 -0.93 14.53
N PHE A 248 41.85 0.09 14.17
CA PHE A 248 40.72 -0.04 13.22
C PHE A 248 41.14 0.30 11.80
N ASP A 249 40.84 -0.58 10.83
CA ASP A 249 41.11 -0.38 9.40
C ASP A 249 40.51 0.94 8.88
N ILE A 250 41.36 1.83 8.35
CA ILE A 250 40.95 3.10 7.74
C ILE A 250 41.15 3.10 6.22
N ASN A 251 40.85 4.22 5.56
CA ASN A 251 41.00 4.34 4.12
C ASN A 251 42.46 4.42 3.65
N SER A 252 42.89 3.44 2.85
CA SER A 252 44.24 3.34 2.25
C SER A 252 44.34 3.90 0.83
N SER A 253 43.22 3.88 0.10
CA SER A 253 43.18 4.11 -1.34
C SER A 253 41.91 4.88 -1.73
N ILE A 254 41.98 5.69 -2.78
CA ILE A 254 40.86 6.52 -3.23
C ILE A 254 40.87 6.73 -4.75
N LEU A 255 39.67 6.74 -5.34
CA LEU A 255 39.39 7.38 -6.62
C LEU A 255 38.63 8.69 -6.32
N LYS A 256 39.16 9.85 -6.75
CA LYS A 256 38.57 11.16 -6.43
C LYS A 256 38.47 12.11 -7.63
N ASN A 257 37.34 12.80 -7.82
CA ASN A 257 37.17 13.78 -8.92
C ASN A 257 37.50 13.13 -10.29
N ILE A 258 36.84 12.00 -10.56
CA ILE A 258 37.03 11.20 -11.78
C ILE A 258 35.78 11.31 -12.65
N LYS A 259 35.96 11.62 -13.93
CA LYS A 259 34.88 11.67 -14.92
C LYS A 259 35.12 10.64 -16.01
N VAL A 260 34.11 9.85 -16.36
CA VAL A 260 34.23 8.74 -17.31
C VAL A 260 33.08 8.83 -18.30
N LYS A 261 33.39 9.00 -19.59
CA LYS A 261 32.38 9.17 -20.65
C LYS A 261 32.61 8.17 -21.79
N VAL A 262 31.66 7.26 -21.97
CA VAL A 262 31.66 6.28 -23.07
C VAL A 262 30.61 6.71 -24.10
N ASN A 263 31.07 7.17 -25.27
CA ASN A 263 30.18 7.53 -26.39
C ASN A 263 29.75 6.28 -27.18
N GLY A 264 29.17 5.31 -26.48
CA GLY A 264 28.76 4.01 -27.00
C GLY A 264 28.32 3.09 -25.87
N ASN A 265 28.44 1.78 -26.10
CA ASN A 265 28.15 0.76 -25.10
C ASN A 265 29.38 0.45 -24.23
N VAL A 266 29.16 -0.10 -23.04
CA VAL A 266 30.15 -0.97 -22.39
C VAL A 266 29.79 -2.42 -22.74
N GLU A 267 30.50 -2.99 -23.71
CA GLU A 267 30.25 -4.34 -24.22
C GLU A 267 30.72 -5.41 -23.23
N SER A 268 29.97 -6.52 -23.12
CA SER A 268 30.40 -7.66 -22.29
C SER A 268 31.72 -8.26 -22.78
N LYS A 269 32.56 -8.68 -21.83
CA LYS A 269 33.86 -9.31 -22.08
C LYS A 269 33.91 -10.68 -21.41
N GLU A 270 34.48 -11.66 -22.09
CA GLU A 270 34.57 -13.03 -21.58
C GLU A 270 35.62 -13.14 -20.45
N VAL A 271 35.26 -13.86 -19.38
CA VAL A 271 36.09 -14.10 -18.21
C VAL A 271 36.20 -15.59 -17.88
N TRP A 272 37.40 -16.00 -17.47
CA TRP A 272 37.81 -17.40 -17.37
C TRP A 272 38.54 -17.68 -16.05
N GLY A 273 37.91 -18.46 -15.18
CA GLY A 273 38.55 -19.07 -14.01
C GLY A 273 37.52 -19.55 -12.99
N ASN A 274 38.01 -19.98 -11.83
CA ASN A 274 37.30 -19.68 -10.60
C ASN A 274 37.89 -18.35 -10.12
N VAL A 275 37.04 -17.37 -9.81
CA VAL A 275 37.50 -16.27 -8.96
C VAL A 275 37.65 -16.83 -7.53
N ILE A 276 38.58 -16.26 -6.78
CA ILE A 276 38.83 -16.61 -5.38
C ILE A 276 39.03 -15.30 -4.63
N LEU A 277 37.92 -14.67 -4.21
CA LEU A 277 37.80 -13.50 -3.33
C LEU A 277 36.31 -13.14 -3.13
N ASP A 278 35.87 -12.97 -1.88
CA ASP A 278 34.47 -12.93 -1.39
C ASP A 278 33.52 -11.84 -1.96
N ASN A 279 33.36 -11.75 -3.28
CA ASN A 279 32.39 -10.87 -3.95
C ASN A 279 31.40 -11.69 -4.78
N HIS A 280 30.12 -11.63 -4.40
CA HIS A 280 29.00 -12.35 -5.00
C HIS A 280 28.97 -12.30 -6.55
N PHE A 281 29.16 -11.12 -7.16
CA PHE A 281 29.15 -10.96 -8.63
C PHE A 281 30.40 -11.46 -9.36
N SER A 282 31.51 -11.78 -8.67
CA SER A 282 32.73 -12.31 -9.30
C SER A 282 33.12 -13.71 -8.82
N ASP A 283 33.15 -13.96 -7.52
CA ASP A 283 33.58 -15.20 -6.88
C ASP A 283 32.82 -16.42 -7.42
N GLN A 284 31.49 -16.34 -7.33
CA GLN A 284 30.59 -17.37 -7.83
C GLN A 284 30.42 -17.33 -9.37
N PHE A 285 30.86 -16.28 -10.06
CA PHE A 285 30.58 -16.08 -11.48
C PHE A 285 31.28 -17.12 -12.37
N GLY A 286 32.52 -17.47 -12.02
CA GLY A 286 33.29 -18.54 -12.68
C GLY A 286 33.60 -18.23 -14.16
N LYS A 287 32.92 -18.93 -15.07
CA LYS A 287 33.01 -18.68 -16.52
C LYS A 287 31.78 -17.93 -17.02
N GLY A 288 32.00 -16.86 -17.77
CA GLY A 288 30.89 -16.05 -18.27
C GLY A 288 31.33 -14.82 -19.06
N GLN A 289 30.37 -13.93 -19.32
CA GLN A 289 30.60 -12.62 -19.91
C GLN A 289 30.13 -11.50 -18.96
N ILE A 290 30.97 -10.50 -18.73
CA ILE A 290 30.74 -9.45 -17.71
C ILE A 290 30.94 -8.06 -18.31
N ALA A 291 30.10 -7.11 -17.89
CA ALA A 291 30.22 -5.68 -18.17
C ALA A 291 29.98 -4.85 -16.90
N SER A 292 30.68 -3.74 -16.72
CA SER A 292 30.34 -2.74 -15.70
C SER A 292 30.62 -1.31 -16.14
N GLY A 293 29.77 -0.36 -15.77
CA GLY A 293 29.94 1.04 -16.15
C GLY A 293 31.27 1.65 -15.71
N LEU A 294 31.65 1.49 -14.44
CA LEU A 294 32.95 1.96 -13.92
C LEU A 294 34.02 0.85 -13.91
N SER A 295 33.72 -0.27 -13.23
CA SER A 295 34.71 -1.26 -12.80
C SER A 295 34.09 -2.60 -12.43
N TRP A 296 34.80 -3.72 -12.68
CA TRP A 296 34.30 -5.04 -12.24
C TRP A 296 34.53 -5.29 -10.75
N TYR A 297 35.62 -4.76 -10.18
CA TYR A 297 35.95 -4.95 -8.76
C TYR A 297 36.73 -3.77 -8.20
N LEU A 298 36.37 -3.32 -7.02
CA LEU A 298 37.13 -2.39 -6.20
C LEU A 298 37.15 -2.98 -4.80
N SER A 299 38.33 -3.15 -4.20
CA SER A 299 38.51 -3.55 -2.80
C SER A 299 39.18 -2.42 -2.03
N LYS A 300 38.77 -2.23 -0.76
CA LYS A 300 39.39 -1.36 0.23
C LYS A 300 39.51 0.14 -0.13
N THR A 301 38.84 0.61 -1.19
CA THR A 301 39.10 1.90 -1.87
C THR A 301 37.89 2.82 -1.86
N SER A 302 38.00 4.04 -1.35
CA SER A 302 36.87 5.00 -1.35
C SER A 302 36.63 5.64 -2.73
N LEU A 303 35.38 6.05 -2.97
CA LEU A 303 34.94 6.81 -4.15
C LEU A 303 34.45 8.20 -3.72
N GLU A 304 35.03 9.26 -4.27
CA GLU A 304 34.60 10.65 -4.02
C GLU A 304 34.46 11.43 -5.32
N ASP A 305 33.36 12.16 -5.50
CA ASP A 305 33.16 13.09 -6.63
C ASP A 305 33.33 12.41 -8.01
N ILE A 306 32.57 11.35 -8.27
CA ILE A 306 32.69 10.52 -9.49
C ILE A 306 31.51 10.77 -10.44
N ASP A 307 31.79 11.15 -11.69
CA ASP A 307 30.77 11.28 -12.76
C ASP A 307 30.98 10.22 -13.85
N LEU A 308 30.05 9.28 -13.96
CA LEU A 308 30.01 8.27 -15.02
C LEU A 308 28.87 8.57 -16.01
N GLU A 309 29.19 8.62 -17.30
CA GLU A 309 28.24 8.68 -18.42
C GLU A 309 28.52 7.55 -19.43
N VAL A 310 27.53 6.71 -19.69
CA VAL A 310 27.53 5.74 -20.81
C VAL A 310 26.36 6.09 -21.71
N THR A 311 26.59 6.48 -22.96
CA THR A 311 25.50 6.94 -23.84
C THR A 311 24.65 5.80 -24.41
N GLY A 312 25.21 4.59 -24.49
CA GLY A 312 24.55 3.35 -24.92
C GLY A 312 24.22 2.40 -23.77
N ASN A 313 24.26 1.10 -24.06
CA ASN A 313 23.98 0.01 -23.12
C ASN A 313 25.21 -0.38 -22.30
N ILE A 314 25.00 -1.05 -21.16
CA ILE A 314 26.00 -1.86 -20.47
C ILE A 314 25.58 -3.32 -20.56
N GLY A 315 26.46 -4.16 -21.13
CA GLY A 315 26.23 -5.59 -21.31
C GLY A 315 25.57 -5.98 -22.63
N SER A 316 25.74 -7.25 -23.00
CA SER A 316 25.37 -7.78 -24.31
C SER A 316 23.86 -8.07 -24.47
N ASP A 317 23.37 -7.88 -25.68
CA ASP A 317 22.06 -8.33 -26.19
C ASP A 317 22.03 -9.82 -26.60
N LYS A 318 23.13 -10.55 -26.38
CA LYS A 318 23.33 -11.95 -26.79
C LYS A 318 23.79 -12.78 -25.60
N ALA A 319 23.29 -14.00 -25.51
CA ALA A 319 23.77 -14.97 -24.54
C ALA A 319 25.18 -15.48 -24.90
N PRO A 320 25.98 -15.93 -23.90
CA PRO A 320 27.28 -16.56 -24.15
C PRO A 320 27.20 -17.75 -25.12
N ALA A 321 28.27 -17.98 -25.88
CA ALA A 321 28.34 -19.06 -26.86
C ALA A 321 28.28 -20.46 -26.21
N ASP A 322 28.89 -20.65 -25.04
CA ASP A 322 28.70 -21.83 -24.20
C ASP A 322 27.46 -21.62 -23.31
N LYS A 323 26.50 -22.55 -23.36
CA LYS A 323 25.27 -22.50 -22.55
C LYS A 323 25.49 -22.68 -21.05
N ASN A 324 26.70 -23.06 -20.65
CA ASN A 324 27.13 -23.16 -19.27
C ASN A 324 27.69 -21.84 -18.71
N PHE A 325 27.88 -20.82 -19.55
CA PHE A 325 28.48 -19.55 -19.15
C PHE A 325 27.41 -18.59 -18.63
N ARG A 326 27.78 -17.84 -17.59
CA ARG A 326 26.91 -16.84 -16.96
C ARG A 326 27.01 -15.48 -17.67
N SER A 327 26.05 -14.60 -17.44
CA SER A 327 26.08 -13.22 -17.97
C SER A 327 25.82 -12.20 -16.88
N GLY A 328 26.68 -11.18 -16.80
CA GLY A 328 26.62 -10.12 -15.79
C GLY A 328 26.71 -8.72 -16.40
N ALA A 329 25.90 -7.77 -15.91
CA ALA A 329 25.97 -6.37 -16.29
C ALA A 329 25.61 -5.44 -15.12
N THR A 330 26.46 -4.45 -14.80
CA THR A 330 26.23 -3.52 -13.67
C THR A 330 26.50 -2.06 -14.03
N GLY A 331 25.78 -1.13 -13.41
CA GLY A 331 26.08 0.30 -13.55
C GLY A 331 27.34 0.68 -12.76
N LEU A 332 27.33 0.32 -11.47
CA LEU A 332 28.45 0.43 -10.54
C LEU A 332 28.66 -0.90 -9.82
N THR A 333 29.92 -1.28 -9.55
CA THR A 333 30.29 -2.47 -8.77
C THR A 333 31.27 -2.07 -7.68
N PHE A 334 31.07 -2.57 -6.46
CA PHE A 334 31.92 -2.27 -5.32
C PHE A 334 32.06 -3.51 -4.40
N HIS A 335 33.09 -3.57 -3.54
CA HIS A 335 33.22 -4.56 -2.47
C HIS A 335 34.13 -4.02 -1.34
N TRP A 336 33.74 -4.19 -0.07
CA TRP A 336 34.37 -3.40 0.98
C TRP A 336 35.71 -3.98 1.48
N ASP A 337 35.76 -5.29 1.78
CA ASP A 337 37.00 -6.02 2.13
C ASP A 337 37.80 -5.36 3.28
N LYS A 338 37.15 -4.82 4.32
CA LYS A 338 37.85 -4.27 5.51
C LYS A 338 37.51 -4.99 6.79
N LYS A 339 38.52 -5.11 7.65
CA LYS A 339 38.36 -5.62 9.00
C LYS A 339 37.76 -4.52 9.89
N MET A 340 36.44 -4.52 9.93
CA MET A 340 35.65 -3.69 10.84
C MET A 340 36.04 -3.92 12.33
N PRO A 341 35.83 -2.93 13.22
CA PRO A 341 36.52 -2.90 14.49
C PRO A 341 35.97 -3.95 15.46
N THR A 342 36.87 -4.63 16.15
CA THR A 342 36.49 -5.62 17.17
C THR A 342 35.91 -4.92 18.38
N LYS A 343 34.92 -5.57 19.01
CA LYS A 343 34.08 -5.02 20.09
C LYS A 343 34.82 -4.55 21.36
N ASP A 344 36.10 -4.85 21.49
CA ASP A 344 36.96 -4.58 22.66
C ASP A 344 38.09 -3.59 22.31
N THR A 345 37.93 -2.79 21.24
CA THR A 345 38.84 -1.71 20.83
C THR A 345 38.16 -0.35 20.97
N PRO A 346 38.88 0.76 21.18
CA PRO A 346 38.27 2.10 21.30
C PRO A 346 37.41 2.53 20.09
N SER A 347 37.79 2.13 18.88
CA SER A 347 36.99 2.38 17.67
C SER A 347 35.76 1.45 17.57
N GLY A 348 35.83 0.27 18.21
CA GLY A 348 34.66 -0.56 18.50
C GLY A 348 33.76 0.05 19.59
N ASP A 349 34.31 0.67 20.62
CA ASP A 349 33.55 1.39 21.65
C ASP A 349 32.81 2.59 21.07
N GLU A 350 33.43 3.37 20.20
CA GLU A 350 32.74 4.47 19.50
C GLU A 350 31.47 3.98 18.79
N ILE A 351 31.54 2.87 18.06
CA ILE A 351 30.42 2.34 17.28
C ILE A 351 29.41 1.59 18.16
N TYR A 352 29.85 0.69 19.06
CA TYR A 352 28.96 -0.16 19.85
C TYR A 352 28.55 0.45 21.20
N MET A 353 29.44 1.18 21.88
CA MET A 353 29.19 1.77 23.21
C MET A 353 28.68 3.22 23.14
N LYS A 354 29.10 3.99 22.12
CA LYS A 354 28.67 5.39 21.92
C LYS A 354 27.71 5.58 20.73
N GLN A 355 27.42 4.52 19.98
CA GLN A 355 26.50 4.51 18.82
C GLN A 355 26.91 5.50 17.71
N ASN A 356 28.20 5.81 17.61
CA ASN A 356 28.79 6.77 16.68
C ASN A 356 29.09 6.12 15.31
N THR A 357 28.03 5.80 14.56
CA THR A 357 28.13 5.14 13.25
C THR A 357 28.86 5.98 12.20
N ALA A 358 28.99 7.30 12.40
CA ALA A 358 29.76 8.19 11.52
C ALA A 358 31.25 7.80 11.41
N MET A 359 31.79 7.00 12.35
CA MET A 359 33.14 6.44 12.21
C MET A 359 33.29 5.40 11.09
N LEU A 360 32.21 4.83 10.56
CA LEU A 360 32.26 3.96 9.39
C LEU A 360 32.81 4.71 8.14
N LYS A 361 32.61 6.03 8.02
CA LYS A 361 33.26 6.87 6.99
C LYS A 361 34.80 6.75 6.98
N LYS A 362 35.42 6.44 8.14
CA LYS A 362 36.88 6.29 8.24
C LYS A 362 37.38 4.99 7.61
N ALA A 363 36.61 3.90 7.69
CA ALA A 363 36.90 2.68 6.95
C ALA A 363 36.90 3.01 5.46
N GLY A 364 35.85 3.70 5.01
CA GLY A 364 35.80 4.43 3.74
C GLY A 364 34.36 4.67 3.28
N GLN A 365 34.21 5.22 2.08
CA GLN A 365 32.95 5.81 1.65
C GLN A 365 32.76 5.86 0.12
N ILE A 366 31.51 5.97 -0.30
CA ILE A 366 31.05 6.34 -1.64
C ILE A 366 30.28 7.66 -1.49
N VAL A 367 30.85 8.77 -1.94
CA VAL A 367 30.30 10.12 -1.72
C VAL A 367 30.28 10.91 -3.03
N ASN A 368 29.17 11.59 -3.33
CA ASN A 368 28.98 12.41 -4.52
C ASN A 368 29.24 11.62 -5.82
N VAL A 369 28.47 10.55 -6.06
CA VAL A 369 28.68 9.68 -7.23
C VAL A 369 27.46 9.72 -8.14
N ASN A 370 27.67 10.11 -9.40
CA ASN A 370 26.63 10.17 -10.44
C ASN A 370 26.86 9.09 -11.49
N VAL A 371 25.86 8.26 -11.76
CA VAL A 371 25.89 7.21 -12.80
C VAL A 371 24.75 7.44 -13.78
N ASN A 372 25.09 7.85 -15.00
CA ASN A 372 24.14 8.17 -16.07
C ASN A 372 24.29 7.18 -17.23
N ILE A 373 23.21 6.44 -17.53
CA ILE A 373 23.21 5.37 -18.55
C ILE A 373 22.10 5.65 -19.56
N GLY A 374 22.47 5.79 -20.84
CA GLY A 374 21.57 6.17 -21.92
C GLY A 374 20.73 5.02 -22.49
N GLY A 375 21.23 3.79 -22.37
CA GLY A 375 20.54 2.55 -22.77
C GLY A 375 20.12 1.69 -21.57
N ASN A 376 20.19 0.37 -21.76
CA ASN A 376 19.92 -0.65 -20.75
C ASN A 376 21.17 -1.04 -19.96
N ILE A 377 20.96 -1.63 -18.78
CA ILE A 377 21.90 -2.57 -18.16
C ILE A 377 21.33 -3.97 -18.41
N GLN A 378 22.03 -4.82 -19.18
CA GLN A 378 21.42 -6.02 -19.75
C GLN A 378 22.33 -7.27 -19.71
N ALA A 379 21.75 -8.38 -19.24
CA ALA A 379 22.41 -9.67 -19.14
C ALA A 379 21.54 -10.77 -19.78
N TYR A 380 21.98 -11.27 -20.94
CA TYR A 380 21.34 -12.35 -21.67
C TYR A 380 22.06 -13.68 -21.33
N ALA A 381 21.35 -14.71 -20.91
CA ALA A 381 21.93 -15.96 -20.43
C ALA A 381 21.12 -17.20 -20.79
N TYR A 382 21.73 -18.39 -20.73
CA TYR A 382 21.04 -19.67 -20.86
C TYR A 382 20.68 -20.30 -19.50
N SER A 383 21.55 -20.15 -18.49
CA SER A 383 21.40 -20.73 -17.16
C SER A 383 21.14 -19.67 -16.08
N GLN A 384 22.13 -18.81 -15.82
CA GLN A 384 22.14 -17.80 -14.77
C GLN A 384 22.55 -16.44 -15.33
N GLY A 385 21.77 -15.40 -15.01
CA GLY A 385 22.00 -14.03 -15.44
C GLY A 385 21.80 -13.02 -14.31
N TYR A 386 22.58 -11.95 -14.34
CA TYR A 386 22.69 -10.98 -13.26
C TYR A 386 22.73 -9.55 -13.85
N SER A 387 21.76 -8.71 -13.50
CA SER A 387 21.76 -7.29 -13.88
C SER A 387 21.47 -6.39 -12.67
N ALA A 388 22.22 -5.31 -12.50
CA ALA A 388 22.01 -4.39 -11.38
C ALA A 388 22.37 -2.92 -11.68
N GLY A 389 21.66 -1.96 -11.11
CA GLY A 389 22.05 -0.55 -11.12
C GLY A 389 23.35 -0.33 -10.32
N VAL A 390 23.36 -0.76 -9.07
CA VAL A 390 24.53 -0.83 -8.18
C VAL A 390 24.66 -2.24 -7.63
N SER A 391 25.86 -2.80 -7.60
CA SER A 391 26.10 -4.22 -7.31
C SER A 391 27.15 -4.47 -6.21
N ASN A 392 26.77 -5.39 -5.33
CA ASN A 392 27.50 -6.04 -4.23
C ASN A 392 27.84 -5.20 -3.00
N ASP A 393 27.74 -5.89 -1.86
CA ASP A 393 28.56 -5.73 -0.65
C ASP A 393 28.72 -4.28 -0.19
N LEU A 394 27.58 -3.58 -0.11
CA LEU A 394 27.50 -2.26 0.51
C LEU A 394 27.22 -2.38 2.02
N GLY A 395 27.19 -3.59 2.60
CA GLY A 395 26.92 -3.88 4.01
C GLY A 395 27.81 -3.13 5.00
N GLU A 396 29.07 -2.97 4.62
CA GLU A 396 30.12 -2.25 5.34
C GLU A 396 30.26 -0.78 4.90
N ALA A 397 29.67 -0.40 3.77
CA ALA A 397 29.92 0.88 3.12
C ALA A 397 29.19 2.05 3.79
N TRP A 398 29.82 3.24 3.76
CA TRP A 398 29.09 4.50 3.87
C TRP A 398 28.79 5.06 2.49
N VAL A 399 27.51 5.06 2.09
CA VAL A 399 27.02 5.64 0.84
C VAL A 399 26.23 6.92 1.14
N ASP A 400 26.66 8.04 0.56
CA ASP A 400 26.12 9.38 0.76
C ASP A 400 26.01 10.06 -0.61
N ASN A 401 24.83 10.55 -1.00
CA ASN A 401 24.67 11.33 -2.24
C ASN A 401 25.11 10.56 -3.51
N LEU A 402 24.67 9.30 -3.65
CA LEU A 402 24.82 8.44 -4.83
C LEU A 402 23.56 8.53 -5.72
N HIS A 403 23.71 8.97 -6.97
CA HIS A 403 22.60 9.13 -7.91
C HIS A 403 22.79 8.26 -9.15
N VAL A 404 21.85 7.34 -9.38
CA VAL A 404 21.85 6.41 -10.53
C VAL A 404 20.65 6.71 -11.42
N ASN A 405 20.90 6.94 -12.71
CA ASN A 405 19.94 7.41 -13.69
C ASN A 405 20.08 6.56 -14.97
N ILE A 406 19.11 5.68 -15.21
CA ILE A 406 19.12 4.71 -16.31
C ILE A 406 17.93 5.00 -17.22
N LYS A 407 18.19 5.56 -18.40
CA LYS A 407 17.13 5.93 -19.35
C LYS A 407 16.36 4.68 -19.85
N GLY A 408 17.06 3.57 -20.08
CA GLY A 408 16.51 2.26 -20.43
C GLY A 408 16.24 1.35 -19.22
N ASN A 409 16.33 0.04 -19.43
CA ASN A 409 15.91 -0.99 -18.48
C ASN A 409 17.11 -1.62 -17.75
N ILE A 410 16.86 -2.18 -16.56
CA ILE A 410 17.68 -3.26 -15.98
C ILE A 410 17.02 -4.57 -16.40
N LEU A 411 17.72 -5.42 -17.15
CA LEU A 411 17.15 -6.58 -17.84
C LEU A 411 18.03 -7.83 -17.70
N THR A 412 17.45 -8.89 -17.14
CA THR A 412 17.98 -10.25 -17.20
C THR A 412 17.10 -11.10 -18.12
N LYS A 413 17.65 -11.52 -19.26
CA LYS A 413 16.96 -12.34 -20.27
C LYS A 413 17.46 -13.79 -20.19
N LEU A 414 16.54 -14.74 -20.08
CA LEU A 414 16.86 -16.18 -19.99
C LEU A 414 16.38 -16.94 -21.24
N HIS A 415 17.27 -17.67 -21.89
CA HIS A 415 16.99 -18.46 -23.09
C HIS A 415 16.75 -19.94 -22.77
N LYS A 416 15.92 -20.61 -23.58
CA LYS A 416 15.58 -22.02 -23.36
C LYS A 416 16.76 -22.95 -23.66
N GLY A 417 16.84 -24.05 -22.91
CA GLY A 417 17.83 -25.10 -23.11
C GLY A 417 19.22 -24.82 -22.55
N GLY A 418 19.34 -23.90 -21.58
CA GLY A 418 20.42 -23.98 -20.58
C GLY A 418 20.13 -25.04 -19.52
N ILE A 419 21.15 -25.37 -18.72
CA ILE A 419 21.04 -26.28 -17.58
C ILE A 419 21.02 -25.50 -16.27
N ASN A 420 20.29 -26.00 -15.28
CA ASN A 420 20.30 -25.43 -13.94
C ASN A 420 21.56 -25.91 -13.19
N GLN A 421 22.46 -24.98 -12.84
CA GLN A 421 23.77 -25.32 -12.27
C GLN A 421 23.72 -25.37 -10.75
N SER A 422 24.15 -26.51 -10.18
CA SER A 422 24.28 -26.68 -8.73
C SER A 422 25.38 -25.79 -8.16
N GLY A 423 25.06 -24.98 -7.15
CA GLY A 423 26.05 -24.19 -6.40
C GLY A 423 26.45 -22.86 -7.04
N GLY A 424 25.60 -22.27 -7.88
CA GLY A 424 25.70 -20.86 -8.27
C GLY A 424 24.49 -20.06 -7.79
N GLU A 425 24.64 -18.75 -7.70
CA GLU A 425 23.65 -17.85 -7.09
C GLU A 425 22.31 -17.75 -7.84
N SER A 426 21.31 -17.19 -7.15
CA SER A 426 19.98 -16.95 -7.72
C SER A 426 20.05 -15.94 -8.87
N THR A 427 19.41 -16.25 -10.00
CA THR A 427 19.29 -15.31 -11.13
C THR A 427 18.56 -14.05 -10.70
N TYR A 428 19.07 -12.86 -11.08
CA TYR A 428 18.52 -11.61 -10.54
C TYR A 428 18.44 -10.43 -11.50
N ALA A 429 17.61 -9.46 -11.12
CA ALA A 429 17.60 -8.09 -11.63
C ALA A 429 17.37 -7.11 -10.46
N HIS A 430 18.32 -6.22 -10.18
CA HIS A 430 18.29 -5.35 -8.99
C HIS A 430 18.39 -3.86 -9.33
N GLY A 431 17.70 -3.01 -8.57
CA GLY A 431 17.96 -1.57 -8.57
C GLY A 431 19.27 -1.29 -7.85
N ILE A 432 19.23 -1.38 -6.53
CA ILE A 432 20.39 -1.62 -5.67
C ILE A 432 20.41 -3.11 -5.31
N SER A 433 21.54 -3.78 -5.53
CA SER A 433 21.78 -5.20 -5.20
C SER A 433 22.10 -5.37 -3.70
N ASP A 434 22.81 -6.44 -3.33
CA ASP A 434 22.68 -7.04 -2.00
C ASP A 434 23.63 -6.47 -0.94
N GLU A 435 23.13 -6.51 0.30
CA GLU A 435 23.66 -5.91 1.54
C GLU A 435 23.85 -4.37 1.48
N ILE A 436 23.33 -3.63 2.49
CA ILE A 436 23.63 -2.20 2.70
C ILE A 436 23.92 -1.91 4.17
N GLY A 437 24.91 -1.05 4.42
CA GLY A 437 25.23 -0.45 5.71
C GLY A 437 24.53 0.90 5.85
N THR A 438 25.27 2.00 5.69
CA THR A 438 24.66 3.33 5.61
C THR A 438 24.44 3.73 4.15
N PHE A 439 23.20 4.01 3.77
CA PHE A 439 22.79 4.42 2.43
C PHE A 439 21.81 5.60 2.53
N ILE A 440 22.33 6.81 2.35
CA ILE A 440 21.59 8.06 2.62
C ILE A 440 21.66 9.08 1.49
N ASN A 441 20.65 9.94 1.43
CA ASN A 441 20.55 11.09 0.52
C ASN A 441 20.66 10.73 -0.99
N SER A 442 20.46 9.45 -1.32
CA SER A 442 20.80 8.83 -2.61
C SER A 442 19.55 8.53 -3.44
N SER A 443 19.71 8.22 -4.73
CA SER A 443 18.56 7.97 -5.61
C SER A 443 18.82 7.02 -6.77
N LEU A 444 17.73 6.37 -7.23
CA LEU A 444 17.69 5.59 -8.47
C LEU A 444 16.47 6.02 -9.31
N ASP A 445 16.69 6.35 -10.59
CA ASP A 445 15.66 6.41 -11.62
C ASP A 445 15.95 5.40 -12.73
N VAL A 446 14.95 4.59 -13.10
CA VAL A 446 15.07 3.55 -14.13
C VAL A 446 13.75 3.37 -14.88
N ASN A 447 13.80 2.92 -16.14
CA ASN A 447 12.60 2.65 -16.92
C ASN A 447 11.86 1.39 -16.41
N ASN A 448 12.54 0.23 -16.39
CA ASN A 448 11.96 -1.05 -15.92
C ASN A 448 13.05 -1.89 -15.24
N ILE A 449 12.63 -2.81 -14.36
CA ILE A 449 13.49 -3.89 -13.83
C ILE A 449 12.84 -5.23 -14.21
N VAL A 450 13.55 -6.06 -14.96
CA VAL A 450 12.92 -7.18 -15.72
C VAL A 450 13.72 -8.48 -15.59
N ILE A 451 13.03 -9.57 -15.26
CA ILE A 451 13.50 -10.95 -15.47
C ILE A 451 12.55 -11.62 -16.48
N ASP A 452 13.08 -11.97 -17.65
CA ASP A 452 12.28 -12.43 -18.80
C ASP A 452 12.85 -13.73 -19.42
N ALA A 453 12.21 -14.86 -19.13
CA ALA A 453 12.50 -16.19 -19.67
C ALA A 453 11.75 -16.49 -20.98
N GLU A 454 12.41 -17.22 -21.88
CA GLU A 454 11.77 -17.77 -23.08
C GLU A 454 10.72 -18.86 -22.76
N ASN A 455 9.66 -18.88 -23.57
CA ASN A 455 8.69 -19.96 -23.59
C ASN A 455 9.38 -21.32 -23.79
N GLY A 456 9.17 -22.24 -22.85
CA GLY A 456 9.81 -23.56 -22.83
C GLY A 456 11.13 -23.63 -22.08
N MET A 457 11.53 -22.60 -21.32
CA MET A 457 12.60 -22.74 -20.33
C MET A 457 12.23 -23.80 -19.28
N ALA A 458 13.22 -24.58 -18.84
CA ALA A 458 13.02 -25.61 -17.81
C ALA A 458 12.72 -24.96 -16.45
N LYS A 459 11.82 -25.57 -15.67
CA LYS A 459 11.51 -25.12 -14.30
C LYS A 459 12.69 -25.37 -13.34
N SER A 460 12.85 -24.49 -12.36
CA SER A 460 13.80 -24.68 -11.25
C SER A 460 13.11 -24.58 -9.88
N ASN A 461 13.73 -25.18 -8.86
CA ASN A 461 13.39 -24.97 -7.46
C ASN A 461 14.13 -23.76 -6.86
N ASP A 462 15.16 -23.25 -7.55
CA ASP A 462 15.91 -22.09 -7.12
C ASP A 462 15.09 -20.81 -7.28
N PHE A 463 15.60 -19.72 -6.72
CA PHE A 463 14.95 -18.43 -6.75
C PHE A 463 15.39 -17.57 -7.95
N THR A 464 14.46 -16.77 -8.42
CA THR A 464 14.75 -15.48 -9.03
C THR A 464 14.60 -14.39 -7.98
N GLN A 465 15.62 -13.57 -7.81
CA GLN A 465 15.61 -12.44 -6.87
C GLN A 465 15.41 -11.12 -7.62
N MET A 466 14.56 -10.25 -7.09
CA MET A 466 14.35 -8.92 -7.66
C MET A 466 14.07 -7.92 -6.54
N TYR A 467 14.97 -6.96 -6.37
CA TYR A 467 14.84 -5.93 -5.34
C TYR A 467 15.09 -4.57 -5.97
N LEU A 468 14.21 -3.61 -5.72
CA LEU A 468 14.48 -2.21 -6.02
C LEU A 468 15.54 -1.67 -5.04
N VAL A 469 15.46 -2.07 -3.77
CA VAL A 469 16.42 -1.70 -2.71
C VAL A 469 16.82 -2.94 -1.89
N ALA A 470 17.89 -3.62 -2.32
CA ALA A 470 18.67 -4.63 -1.60
C ALA A 470 17.96 -5.84 -0.96
N SER A 471 18.42 -7.05 -1.33
CA SER A 471 18.37 -8.20 -0.41
C SER A 471 19.41 -7.92 0.68
N THR A 472 19.03 -7.74 1.95
CA THR A 472 20.04 -7.55 3.01
C THR A 472 20.24 -8.82 3.83
N ASN A 473 21.51 -9.07 4.06
CA ASN A 473 22.07 -10.09 4.91
C ASN A 473 23.12 -9.48 5.85
N SER A 474 23.18 -8.13 5.89
CA SER A 474 24.25 -7.33 6.51
C SER A 474 24.64 -7.84 7.90
N LYS A 475 25.92 -8.19 8.03
CA LYS A 475 26.57 -8.49 9.32
C LYS A 475 26.90 -7.18 10.08
N GLY A 476 26.45 -6.05 9.53
CA GLY A 476 26.98 -4.72 9.75
C GLY A 476 26.64 -4.07 11.09
N TRP A 477 27.47 -3.11 11.46
CA TRP A 477 27.42 -2.37 12.72
C TRP A 477 26.22 -1.41 12.80
N ALA A 478 25.68 -1.02 11.65
CA ALA A 478 24.43 -0.29 11.50
C ALA A 478 23.87 -0.42 10.07
N GLU A 479 22.57 -0.69 9.95
CA GLU A 479 21.79 -0.50 8.72
C GLU A 479 21.07 0.86 8.82
N ASN A 480 21.32 1.77 7.87
CA ASN A 480 20.70 3.10 7.83
C ASN A 480 20.32 3.50 6.41
N LEU A 481 19.07 3.25 6.03
CA LEU A 481 18.48 3.60 4.75
C LEU A 481 17.59 4.85 4.92
N SER A 482 18.12 6.07 4.72
CA SER A 482 17.39 7.30 5.03
C SER A 482 17.45 8.41 3.98
N ASN A 483 16.32 9.11 3.79
CA ASN A 483 16.17 10.26 2.87
C ASN A 483 16.39 9.96 1.37
N ASN A 484 16.20 8.71 0.92
CA ASN A 484 16.47 8.30 -0.46
C ASN A 484 15.23 8.36 -1.36
N LYS A 485 15.45 8.38 -2.69
CA LYS A 485 14.39 8.41 -3.73
C LYS A 485 14.57 7.30 -4.76
N PHE A 486 13.59 6.40 -4.89
CA PHE A 486 13.64 5.28 -5.84
C PHE A 486 12.45 5.30 -6.80
N ASN A 487 12.69 5.36 -8.11
CA ASN A 487 11.66 5.47 -9.13
C ASN A 487 11.85 4.45 -10.27
N VAL A 488 10.85 3.60 -10.48
CA VAL A 488 10.72 2.73 -11.66
C VAL A 488 9.58 3.27 -12.51
N ARG A 489 9.91 4.00 -13.58
CA ARG A 489 8.94 4.75 -14.41
C ARG A 489 7.89 3.87 -15.08
N GLY A 490 8.30 2.69 -15.54
CA GLY A 490 7.49 1.65 -16.16
C GLY A 490 7.07 0.59 -15.14
N LYS A 491 7.71 -0.58 -15.15
CA LYS A 491 7.34 -1.72 -14.29
C LYS A 491 8.52 -2.50 -13.72
N MET A 492 8.26 -3.23 -12.64
CA MET A 492 9.05 -4.38 -12.22
C MET A 492 8.34 -5.66 -12.66
N SER A 493 9.01 -6.56 -13.40
CA SER A 493 8.33 -7.73 -13.98
C SER A 493 9.17 -9.01 -14.03
N ASN A 494 8.59 -10.12 -13.57
CA ASN A 494 9.17 -11.47 -13.59
C ASN A 494 8.25 -12.46 -14.32
N ASN A 495 8.78 -13.26 -15.24
CA ASN A 495 8.03 -14.37 -15.87
C ASN A 495 8.75 -15.74 -15.81
N ALA A 496 9.78 -15.91 -14.99
CA ALA A 496 10.58 -17.14 -14.95
C ALA A 496 9.81 -18.34 -14.35
N PRO A 497 10.04 -19.59 -14.83
CA PRO A 497 9.42 -20.81 -14.30
C PRO A 497 10.12 -21.31 -13.01
N PHE A 498 10.62 -20.38 -12.20
CA PHE A 498 11.41 -20.62 -10.99
C PHE A 498 10.57 -20.25 -9.76
N ARG A 499 11.10 -20.37 -8.54
CA ARG A 499 10.56 -19.63 -7.40
C ARG A 499 10.92 -18.14 -7.54
N ASN A 500 10.17 -17.25 -6.93
CA ASN A 500 10.49 -15.82 -6.98
C ASN A 500 10.34 -15.11 -5.63
N THR A 501 11.21 -14.13 -5.40
CA THR A 501 11.12 -13.13 -4.33
C THR A 501 11.30 -11.75 -4.94
N MET A 502 10.25 -10.93 -4.88
CA MET A 502 10.26 -9.55 -5.32
C MET A 502 10.04 -8.61 -4.13
N GLY A 503 10.94 -7.63 -3.94
CA GLY A 503 10.79 -6.56 -2.95
C GLY A 503 10.93 -5.16 -3.55
N LEU A 504 10.08 -4.23 -3.14
CA LEU A 504 10.16 -2.81 -3.57
C LEU A 504 11.03 -1.97 -2.63
N GLY A 505 11.22 -2.45 -1.40
CA GLY A 505 12.27 -2.01 -0.48
C GLY A 505 12.95 -3.20 0.20
N PHE A 506 13.30 -3.01 1.47
CA PHE A 506 14.43 -3.63 2.14
C PHE A 506 14.25 -5.11 2.55
N GLY A 507 15.01 -6.02 1.93
CA GLY A 507 14.87 -7.47 2.10
C GLY A 507 15.66 -8.08 3.26
N ASN A 508 15.38 -7.72 4.53
CA ASN A 508 16.11 -8.27 5.70
C ASN A 508 15.58 -9.66 6.13
N GLY A 509 16.37 -10.71 5.86
CA GLY A 509 15.96 -12.11 6.05
C GLY A 509 16.73 -12.93 7.10
N TRP A 510 18.06 -12.91 7.10
CA TRP A 510 18.89 -13.97 7.73
C TRP A 510 19.09 -13.77 9.24
N ASN A 511 19.43 -12.55 9.62
CA ASN A 511 20.09 -12.16 10.87
C ASN A 511 19.14 -12.23 12.09
N SER A 512 17.83 -12.27 11.84
CA SER A 512 16.81 -11.88 12.80
C SER A 512 16.06 -13.04 13.48
N SER A 513 16.54 -14.29 13.29
CA SER A 513 15.89 -15.53 13.73
C SER A 513 16.38 -16.06 15.11
N GLY A 514 17.54 -15.61 15.57
CA GLY A 514 18.17 -16.07 16.81
C GLY A 514 17.50 -15.58 18.11
N LYS A 515 18.06 -15.99 19.26
CA LYS A 515 17.65 -15.53 20.61
C LYS A 515 17.75 -14.00 20.75
N TYR A 516 18.82 -13.43 20.22
CA TYR A 516 19.14 -12.00 20.25
C TYR A 516 18.66 -11.27 18.98
N GLY A 517 18.57 -11.96 17.84
CA GLY A 517 18.16 -11.39 16.55
C GLY A 517 19.19 -10.38 16.04
N VAL A 518 18.72 -9.29 15.43
CA VAL A 518 19.56 -8.17 15.00
C VAL A 518 20.10 -7.44 16.23
N ASP A 519 21.42 -7.43 16.41
CA ASP A 519 22.12 -6.77 17.52
C ASP A 519 22.97 -5.57 17.06
N PHE A 520 22.47 -4.85 16.06
CA PHE A 520 23.01 -3.60 15.54
C PHE A 520 21.91 -2.55 15.29
N LEU A 521 22.30 -1.29 15.03
CA LEU A 521 21.37 -0.20 14.78
C LEU A 521 20.60 -0.41 13.46
N GLN A 522 19.28 -0.19 13.47
CA GLN A 522 18.45 -0.21 12.25
C GLN A 522 17.64 1.09 12.12
N THR A 523 17.86 1.81 11.03
CA THR A 523 17.13 3.02 10.64
C THR A 523 16.67 2.90 9.19
N PHE A 524 15.38 3.10 8.95
CA PHE A 524 14.77 3.13 7.63
C PHE A 524 13.72 4.25 7.60
N GLU A 525 14.13 5.47 7.27
CA GLU A 525 13.29 6.67 7.45
C GLU A 525 13.22 7.62 6.25
N ASN A 526 12.06 8.23 6.06
CA ASN A 526 11.82 9.36 5.14
C ASN A 526 12.17 9.05 3.66
N ASN A 527 12.11 7.79 3.23
CA ASN A 527 12.38 7.41 1.85
C ASN A 527 11.12 7.48 0.99
N GLU A 528 11.28 7.86 -0.28
CA GLU A 528 10.21 7.97 -1.26
C GLU A 528 10.41 6.94 -2.39
N MET A 529 9.41 6.09 -2.62
CA MET A 529 9.47 4.98 -3.57
C MET A 529 8.28 5.03 -4.54
N GLN A 530 8.55 4.94 -5.86
CA GLN A 530 7.52 4.88 -6.90
C GLN A 530 7.81 3.76 -7.91
N VAL A 531 6.77 2.98 -8.26
CA VAL A 531 6.85 1.90 -9.26
C VAL A 531 5.60 1.90 -10.14
N GLY A 532 5.72 2.18 -11.43
CA GLY A 532 4.56 2.36 -12.33
C GLY A 532 3.65 1.12 -12.47
N ALA A 533 4.19 -0.10 -12.35
CA ALA A 533 3.43 -1.35 -12.22
C ALA A 533 4.30 -2.52 -11.71
N VAL A 534 3.67 -3.58 -11.23
CA VAL A 534 4.29 -4.86 -10.85
C VAL A 534 3.64 -6.02 -11.61
N GLU A 535 4.45 -6.95 -12.11
CA GLU A 535 3.98 -8.12 -12.85
C GLU A 535 4.76 -9.40 -12.47
N ILE A 536 4.07 -10.46 -12.04
CA ILE A 536 4.69 -11.77 -11.76
C ILE A 536 3.85 -12.86 -12.43
N LYS A 537 4.29 -13.38 -13.58
CA LYS A 537 3.46 -14.26 -14.43
C LYS A 537 4.22 -15.48 -14.94
N ASN A 538 4.00 -16.64 -14.33
CA ASN A 538 4.43 -17.93 -14.87
C ASN A 538 3.57 -19.10 -14.35
N ALA A 539 3.06 -19.92 -15.27
CA ALA A 539 2.18 -21.05 -14.97
C ALA A 539 2.86 -22.23 -14.23
N GLU A 540 4.19 -22.31 -14.23
CA GLU A 540 4.99 -23.38 -13.61
C GLU A 540 5.74 -22.94 -12.34
N SER A 541 5.65 -21.66 -11.95
CA SER A 541 6.25 -21.19 -10.69
C SER A 541 5.59 -21.88 -9.48
N SER A 542 6.41 -22.34 -8.54
CA SER A 542 5.97 -23.06 -7.33
C SER A 542 5.87 -22.18 -6.08
N GLN A 543 6.41 -20.96 -6.12
CA GLN A 543 6.34 -20.01 -5.01
C GLN A 543 6.51 -18.58 -5.53
N THR A 544 5.63 -17.68 -5.08
CA THR A 544 5.64 -16.26 -5.39
C THR A 544 5.61 -15.45 -4.12
N ALA A 545 6.65 -14.67 -3.86
CA ALA A 545 6.70 -13.71 -2.77
C ALA A 545 6.80 -12.28 -3.31
N PHE A 546 5.90 -11.41 -2.87
CA PHE A 546 5.90 -9.99 -3.19
C PHE A 546 5.86 -9.17 -1.90
N VAL A 547 6.80 -8.24 -1.73
CA VAL A 547 6.95 -7.42 -0.53
C VAL A 547 7.06 -5.93 -0.91
N GLY A 548 6.35 -5.07 -0.19
CA GLY A 548 6.39 -3.62 -0.33
C GLY A 548 7.67 -3.01 0.26
N LEU A 549 7.51 -2.22 1.33
CA LEU A 549 8.58 -1.45 1.99
C LEU A 549 9.73 -2.31 2.52
N SER A 550 9.46 -3.46 3.17
CA SER A 550 10.52 -4.30 3.74
C SER A 550 10.02 -5.68 4.18
N GLN A 551 10.90 -6.68 4.25
CA GLN A 551 10.56 -7.93 4.94
C GLN A 551 10.38 -7.68 6.45
N LYS A 552 11.33 -7.03 7.11
CA LYS A 552 11.40 -6.88 8.57
C LYS A 552 12.37 -5.76 8.98
N VAL A 553 12.00 -4.95 9.96
CA VAL A 553 12.88 -3.98 10.64
C VAL A 553 12.64 -4.12 12.14
N TYR A 554 13.60 -4.69 12.87
CA TYR A 554 13.43 -4.97 14.31
C TYR A 554 14.74 -5.30 15.03
N ALA A 555 15.25 -4.35 15.83
CA ALA A 555 16.38 -4.54 16.72
C ALA A 555 15.99 -5.38 17.95
N GLY A 556 16.82 -6.35 18.30
CA GLY A 556 16.76 -7.06 19.57
C GLY A 556 17.69 -6.47 20.62
N LYS A 557 17.78 -7.12 21.78
CA LYS A 557 18.77 -6.79 22.79
C LYS A 557 20.16 -7.29 22.36
N GLN A 558 21.16 -6.41 22.51
CA GLN A 558 22.59 -6.70 22.32
C GLN A 558 23.00 -8.08 22.86
N SER A 559 23.75 -8.83 22.06
CA SER A 559 24.19 -10.19 22.40
C SER A 559 25.34 -10.23 23.40
N TYR A 560 26.11 -9.14 23.51
CA TYR A 560 27.28 -9.00 24.38
C TYR A 560 26.96 -8.21 25.66
N GLU A 561 27.51 -8.68 26.78
CA GLU A 561 27.45 -8.01 28.08
C GLU A 561 28.22 -6.68 28.07
N GLY A 562 27.80 -5.74 28.93
CA GLY A 562 28.39 -4.39 29.02
C GLY A 562 27.88 -3.38 27.98
N ARG A 563 27.42 -3.82 26.80
CA ARG A 563 26.92 -2.91 25.75
C ARG A 563 25.66 -2.14 26.16
N PRO A 564 25.48 -0.89 25.66
CA PRO A 564 24.25 -0.13 25.84
C PRO A 564 23.07 -0.81 25.13
N GLU A 565 21.87 -0.41 25.52
CA GLU A 565 20.66 -0.75 24.79
C GLU A 565 20.67 -0.05 23.42
N LEU A 566 20.34 -0.78 22.35
CA LEU A 566 20.08 -0.17 21.05
C LEU A 566 18.83 0.71 21.14
N PRO A 567 18.71 1.80 20.37
CA PRO A 567 17.45 2.52 20.24
C PRO A 567 16.39 1.65 19.55
N GLU A 568 15.13 2.09 19.58
CA GLU A 568 14.07 1.44 18.81
C GLU A 568 14.43 1.44 17.32
N ALA A 569 14.46 0.25 16.70
CA ALA A 569 14.63 0.13 15.24
C ALA A 569 13.54 0.92 14.51
N SER A 570 13.97 1.85 13.68
CA SER A 570 13.11 2.93 13.21
C SER A 570 12.64 2.68 11.79
N LEU A 571 11.36 2.37 11.61
CA LEU A 571 10.71 2.34 10.30
C LEU A 571 9.63 3.42 10.25
N LYS A 572 10.01 4.63 9.78
CA LYS A 572 9.19 5.83 9.97
C LYS A 572 9.10 6.73 8.74
N ASN A 573 7.91 7.30 8.51
CA ASN A 573 7.64 8.31 7.47
C ASN A 573 7.96 7.90 6.00
N ASN A 574 8.12 6.61 5.69
CA ASN A 574 8.41 6.19 4.32
C ASN A 574 7.13 6.24 3.46
N SER A 575 7.29 6.57 2.17
CA SER A 575 6.21 6.57 1.19
C SER A 575 6.48 5.58 0.05
N LEU A 576 5.47 4.79 -0.31
CA LEU A 576 5.50 3.87 -1.45
C LEU A 576 4.26 4.04 -2.32
N LYS A 577 4.46 4.27 -3.61
CA LYS A 577 3.40 4.41 -4.61
C LYS A 577 3.60 3.45 -5.76
N VAL A 578 2.68 2.49 -5.88
CA VAL A 578 2.68 1.50 -6.95
C VAL A 578 1.46 1.71 -7.84
N GLY A 579 1.60 1.51 -9.14
CA GLY A 579 0.44 1.40 -10.04
C GLY A 579 -0.24 0.04 -9.92
N LYS A 580 -0.56 -0.58 -11.05
CA LYS A 580 -1.24 -1.88 -11.09
C LYS A 580 -0.30 -3.01 -10.65
N VAL A 581 -0.83 -4.00 -9.93
CA VAL A 581 -0.13 -5.25 -9.59
C VAL A 581 -0.86 -6.43 -10.24
N ASP A 582 -0.18 -7.18 -11.12
CA ASP A 582 -0.73 -8.38 -11.76
C ASP A 582 0.15 -9.61 -11.49
N ILE A 583 -0.33 -10.49 -10.61
CA ILE A 583 0.30 -11.77 -10.27
C ILE A 583 -0.56 -12.91 -10.84
N ASP A 584 -0.01 -13.69 -11.77
CA ASP A 584 -0.64 -14.91 -12.32
C ASP A 584 0.36 -16.07 -12.28
N THR A 585 0.42 -16.72 -11.11
CA THR A 585 1.29 -17.88 -10.82
C THR A 585 0.44 -19.02 -10.23
N PRO A 586 -0.47 -19.62 -11.01
CA PRO A 586 -1.57 -20.47 -10.52
C PRO A 586 -1.16 -21.80 -9.87
N LYS A 587 0.13 -22.14 -9.84
CA LYS A 587 0.69 -23.30 -9.11
C LYS A 587 1.54 -22.89 -7.89
N ALA A 588 1.65 -21.59 -7.61
CA ALA A 588 2.53 -21.07 -6.59
C ALA A 588 1.85 -20.99 -5.21
N TYR A 589 2.63 -21.26 -4.17
CA TYR A 589 2.33 -20.74 -2.84
C TYR A 589 2.54 -19.21 -2.84
N GLY A 590 1.46 -18.45 -2.68
CA GLY A 590 1.44 -16.99 -2.74
C GLY A 590 1.70 -16.34 -1.39
N MET A 591 2.64 -15.40 -1.35
CA MET A 591 3.04 -14.63 -0.17
C MET A 591 3.05 -13.15 -0.51
N ILE A 592 1.90 -12.50 -0.40
CA ILE A 592 1.67 -11.14 -0.91
C ILE A 592 1.56 -10.15 0.25
N TYR A 593 2.55 -9.26 0.35
CA TYR A 593 2.75 -8.33 1.47
C TYR A 593 2.96 -6.89 0.97
N PRO A 594 1.89 -6.15 0.60
CA PRO A 594 1.98 -4.79 0.04
C PRO A 594 2.69 -3.74 0.93
N PHE A 595 2.85 -3.99 2.22
CA PHE A 595 3.61 -3.14 3.13
C PHE A 595 4.86 -3.87 3.64
N MET A 596 4.70 -4.90 4.48
CA MET A 596 5.81 -5.72 4.99
C MET A 596 5.41 -7.15 5.28
N MET A 597 6.39 -8.04 5.47
CA MET A 597 6.14 -9.36 6.07
C MET A 597 5.93 -9.25 7.60
N GLN A 598 6.76 -8.46 8.29
CA GLN A 598 6.67 -8.23 9.75
C GLN A 598 6.66 -6.72 10.06
N ALA A 599 5.48 -6.18 10.35
CA ALA A 599 5.20 -4.74 10.51
C ALA A 599 5.26 -4.23 11.97
N THR A 600 5.80 -5.02 12.88
CA THR A 600 6.05 -4.61 14.28
C THR A 600 6.88 -3.34 14.33
N ASN A 601 6.47 -2.36 15.15
CA ASN A 601 7.14 -1.06 15.35
C ASN A 601 7.23 -0.13 14.12
N SER A 602 6.57 -0.47 13.00
CA SER A 602 6.36 0.48 11.90
C SER A 602 5.48 1.66 12.35
N LYS A 603 5.89 2.89 12.05
CA LYS A 603 5.14 4.11 12.44
C LYS A 603 5.00 5.11 11.30
N ASP A 604 3.78 5.62 11.09
CA ASP A 604 3.49 6.78 10.24
C ASP A 604 3.90 6.64 8.75
N ASN A 605 4.12 5.41 8.26
CA ASN A 605 4.44 5.14 6.86
C ASN A 605 3.16 5.12 5.99
N THR A 606 3.27 5.47 4.71
CA THR A 606 2.13 5.51 3.77
C THR A 606 2.42 4.69 2.51
N VAL A 607 1.57 3.70 2.21
CA VAL A 607 1.65 2.92 0.97
C VAL A 607 0.37 3.05 0.14
N SER A 608 0.51 3.11 -1.18
CA SER A 608 -0.60 3.27 -2.12
C SER A 608 -0.40 2.39 -3.35
N TYR A 609 -1.47 1.73 -3.80
CA TYR A 609 -1.49 0.80 -4.92
C TYR A 609 -2.68 1.06 -5.84
N GLY A 610 -2.52 0.78 -7.13
CA GLY A 610 -3.64 0.62 -8.07
C GLY A 610 -4.45 -0.67 -7.82
N ASP A 611 -5.13 -1.17 -8.86
CA ASP A 611 -5.80 -2.47 -8.78
C ASP A 611 -4.76 -3.60 -8.62
N ILE A 612 -5.00 -4.52 -7.68
CA ILE A 612 -4.15 -5.68 -7.36
C ILE A 612 -4.89 -6.95 -7.78
N ASN A 613 -4.43 -7.62 -8.82
CA ASN A 613 -4.91 -8.95 -9.22
C ASN A 613 -3.88 -9.99 -8.81
N CYS A 614 -4.28 -11.00 -8.03
CA CYS A 614 -3.42 -12.10 -7.63
C CYS A 614 -4.11 -13.44 -7.86
N LYS A 615 -3.44 -14.32 -8.62
CA LYS A 615 -3.87 -15.68 -8.92
C LYS A 615 -2.76 -16.68 -8.59
N THR A 616 -3.02 -17.53 -7.60
CA THR A 616 -2.05 -18.46 -6.97
C THR A 616 -2.74 -19.75 -6.52
N ASP A 617 -2.01 -20.83 -6.25
CA ASP A 617 -2.61 -22.06 -5.72
C ASP A 617 -3.12 -21.86 -4.28
N VAL A 618 -2.24 -21.31 -3.43
CA VAL A 618 -2.51 -20.97 -2.03
C VAL A 618 -2.34 -19.46 -1.83
N ILE A 619 -3.42 -18.75 -1.52
CA ILE A 619 -3.39 -17.32 -1.24
C ILE A 619 -3.02 -17.05 0.23
N ASN A 620 -1.98 -16.23 0.43
CA ASN A 620 -1.80 -15.41 1.62
C ASN A 620 -1.62 -13.96 1.16
N PHE A 621 -2.51 -13.06 1.60
CA PHE A 621 -2.50 -11.63 1.30
C PHE A 621 -2.58 -10.87 2.61
N ILE A 622 -1.56 -10.09 2.96
CA ILE A 622 -1.50 -9.41 4.25
C ILE A 622 -1.03 -7.98 4.02
N GLY A 623 -2.00 -7.06 3.95
CA GLY A 623 -1.81 -5.67 3.51
C GLY A 623 -0.72 -4.92 4.24
N MET A 624 -0.74 -4.94 5.58
CA MET A 624 0.28 -4.33 6.44
C MET A 624 1.41 -5.31 6.80
N GLY A 625 1.07 -6.56 7.11
CA GLY A 625 2.01 -7.61 7.52
C GLY A 625 1.61 -8.30 8.82
N ASP A 626 2.35 -9.31 9.24
CA ASP A 626 2.22 -9.84 10.61
C ASP A 626 2.79 -8.84 11.62
N VAL A 627 2.25 -8.82 12.83
CA VAL A 627 2.64 -7.90 13.91
C VAL A 627 3.06 -8.76 15.10
N GLU A 628 4.15 -9.52 14.93
CA GLU A 628 4.61 -10.55 15.85
C GLU A 628 6.14 -10.51 16.09
N ALA A 629 6.59 -9.92 17.21
CA ALA A 629 7.97 -10.08 17.70
C ALA A 629 8.27 -11.51 18.24
N LYS A 630 8.06 -12.54 17.42
CA LYS A 630 8.38 -13.95 17.74
C LYS A 630 9.89 -14.23 17.71
N GLN A 631 10.62 -13.50 16.88
CA GLN A 631 12.08 -13.51 16.74
C GLN A 631 12.55 -12.09 16.37
N PRO A 632 13.50 -11.46 17.08
CA PRO A 632 14.07 -11.89 18.35
C PRO A 632 13.02 -12.02 19.46
N LYS A 633 13.29 -12.92 20.41
CA LYS A 633 12.44 -13.11 21.62
C LYS A 633 12.74 -12.09 22.70
N ASN A 634 13.94 -11.50 22.65
CA ASN A 634 14.46 -10.57 23.65
C ASN A 634 14.46 -9.14 23.10
N THR A 635 13.28 -8.55 22.93
CA THR A 635 13.21 -7.10 22.73
C THR A 635 13.41 -6.36 24.05
N PRO A 636 14.17 -5.25 24.08
CA PRO A 636 14.14 -4.32 25.21
C PRO A 636 12.98 -3.33 25.09
N HIS A 637 12.56 -2.98 23.87
CA HIS A 637 11.56 -1.95 23.60
C HIS A 637 10.14 -2.46 23.73
N GLN A 638 9.25 -1.65 24.29
CA GLN A 638 7.82 -1.88 24.20
C GLN A 638 7.40 -1.78 22.72
N CYS A 639 6.75 -2.83 22.20
CA CYS A 639 6.27 -2.81 20.83
C CYS A 639 5.08 -1.83 20.67
N LEU A 640 5.02 -1.15 19.53
CA LEU A 640 3.89 -0.31 19.12
C LEU A 640 3.94 -0.03 17.61
N THR A 641 3.03 -0.64 16.84
CA THR A 641 2.79 -0.30 15.43
C THR A 641 1.74 0.81 15.37
N LYS A 642 2.02 1.95 14.70
CA LYS A 642 1.15 3.14 14.81
C LYS A 642 0.99 3.95 13.52
N GLY A 643 -0.19 4.49 13.27
CA GLY A 643 -0.41 5.59 12.30
C GLY A 643 -0.16 5.25 10.81
N ASN A 644 0.15 4.01 10.47
CA ASN A 644 0.46 3.59 9.10
C ASN A 644 -0.81 3.62 8.23
N LYS A 645 -0.64 4.02 6.96
CA LYS A 645 -1.73 4.28 6.01
C LYS A 645 -1.58 3.44 4.77
N LEU A 646 -2.65 2.77 4.37
CA LEU A 646 -2.67 1.84 3.23
C LEU A 646 -3.83 2.20 2.30
N GLU A 647 -3.54 2.53 1.04
CA GLU A 647 -4.56 2.71 0.00
C GLU A 647 -4.41 1.67 -1.12
N PHE A 648 -5.51 1.04 -1.51
CA PHE A 648 -5.57 0.03 -2.55
C PHE A 648 -6.68 0.34 -3.56
N GLY A 649 -6.46 -0.03 -4.83
CA GLY A 649 -7.52 -0.15 -5.82
C GLY A 649 -8.43 -1.35 -5.53
N THR A 650 -8.94 -1.99 -6.57
CA THR A 650 -9.65 -3.27 -6.45
C THR A 650 -8.63 -4.36 -6.12
N VAL A 651 -8.76 -5.00 -4.97
CA VAL A 651 -7.99 -6.18 -4.59
C VAL A 651 -8.78 -7.42 -5.01
N LYS A 652 -8.25 -8.19 -5.97
CA LYS A 652 -8.88 -9.39 -6.52
C LYS A 652 -7.97 -10.61 -6.33
N LEU A 653 -8.43 -11.58 -5.55
CA LEU A 653 -7.67 -12.77 -5.16
C LEU A 653 -8.36 -14.05 -5.68
N GLU A 654 -7.68 -14.80 -6.55
CA GLU A 654 -8.14 -16.08 -7.11
C GLU A 654 -7.19 -17.23 -6.73
N GLY A 655 -7.73 -18.39 -6.36
CA GLY A 655 -6.91 -19.57 -6.11
C GLY A 655 -7.68 -20.82 -5.72
N ASN A 656 -6.99 -21.94 -5.54
CA ASN A 656 -7.61 -23.16 -5.04
C ASN A 656 -7.97 -23.01 -3.56
N THR A 657 -7.09 -22.41 -2.77
CA THR A 657 -7.35 -22.16 -1.35
C THR A 657 -6.65 -20.90 -0.83
N GLY A 658 -6.97 -20.48 0.39
CA GLY A 658 -6.30 -19.40 1.11
C GLY A 658 -6.20 -19.70 2.59
N ASN A 659 -5.33 -18.99 3.32
CA ASN A 659 -5.19 -19.13 4.77
C ASN A 659 -5.44 -17.80 5.47
N THR A 660 -4.68 -16.76 5.09
CA THR A 660 -4.71 -15.43 5.72
C THR A 660 -4.96 -14.37 4.64
N ILE A 661 -6.06 -13.63 4.76
CA ILE A 661 -6.39 -12.50 3.90
C ILE A 661 -6.71 -11.30 4.79
N SER A 662 -5.88 -10.26 4.75
CA SER A 662 -6.06 -9.03 5.54
C SER A 662 -5.76 -7.78 4.73
N LEU A 663 -6.57 -6.74 4.91
CA LEU A 663 -6.25 -5.41 4.39
C LEU A 663 -5.22 -4.67 5.26
N MET A 664 -5.06 -5.05 6.53
CA MET A 664 -3.95 -4.62 7.40
C MET A 664 -3.19 -5.83 7.96
N ALA A 665 -3.30 -6.10 9.26
CA ALA A 665 -2.43 -7.06 9.96
C ALA A 665 -2.85 -8.52 9.73
N GLY A 666 -1.87 -9.42 9.68
CA GLY A 666 -2.09 -10.86 9.65
C GLY A 666 -2.37 -11.38 11.06
N ALA A 667 -1.42 -12.14 11.60
CA ALA A 667 -1.36 -12.46 13.01
C ALA A 667 -0.76 -11.29 13.82
N GLN A 668 -1.29 -11.07 15.01
CA GLN A 668 -0.79 -10.10 15.98
C GLN A 668 -0.45 -10.82 17.28
N GLY A 669 0.79 -10.66 17.74
CA GLY A 669 1.32 -11.36 18.91
C GLY A 669 0.85 -10.74 20.23
N ALA A 670 1.06 -11.46 21.33
CA ALA A 670 0.91 -10.86 22.66
C ALA A 670 1.92 -9.71 22.85
N ASN A 671 1.49 -8.65 23.52
CA ASN A 671 2.26 -7.41 23.74
C ASN A 671 2.63 -6.63 22.45
N GLN A 672 1.93 -6.84 21.33
CA GLN A 672 2.17 -6.15 20.05
C GLN A 672 1.00 -5.21 19.67
N PRO A 673 0.78 -4.10 20.39
CA PRO A 673 -0.35 -3.21 20.15
C PRO A 673 -0.30 -2.50 18.79
N ILE A 674 -1.47 -2.23 18.23
CA ILE A 674 -1.66 -1.46 16.99
C ILE A 674 -2.53 -0.24 17.30
N GLU A 675 -2.07 0.96 16.93
CA GLU A 675 -2.80 2.22 17.16
C GLU A 675 -2.97 3.05 15.89
N ASP A 676 -4.14 3.62 15.66
CA ASP A 676 -4.41 4.70 14.69
C ASP A 676 -4.05 4.39 13.22
N CYS A 677 -3.86 3.11 12.85
CA CYS A 677 -3.62 2.68 11.48
C CYS A 677 -4.90 2.68 10.63
N SER A 678 -4.79 3.01 9.34
CA SER A 678 -5.93 3.10 8.43
C SER A 678 -5.72 2.38 7.10
N VAL A 679 -6.73 1.64 6.62
CA VAL A 679 -6.77 1.10 5.26
C VAL A 679 -8.01 1.53 4.48
N LYS A 680 -7.82 1.78 3.18
CA LYS A 680 -8.87 2.10 2.21
C LYS A 680 -8.70 1.25 0.96
N ALA A 681 -9.70 0.47 0.60
CA ALA A 681 -9.73 -0.32 -0.63
C ALA A 681 -10.94 0.05 -1.51
N LYS A 682 -10.77 0.13 -2.83
CA LYS A 682 -11.89 0.33 -3.77
C LYS A 682 -12.85 -0.87 -3.78
N ALA A 683 -12.33 -2.08 -3.68
CA ALA A 683 -13.10 -3.30 -3.47
C ALA A 683 -12.20 -4.46 -2.98
N LEU A 684 -12.79 -5.48 -2.35
CA LEU A 684 -12.15 -6.76 -2.03
C LEU A 684 -12.95 -7.92 -2.64
N SER A 685 -12.36 -8.62 -3.60
CA SER A 685 -12.93 -9.83 -4.22
C SER A 685 -12.03 -11.04 -3.93
N VAL A 686 -12.62 -12.13 -3.45
CA VAL A 686 -11.92 -13.37 -3.08
C VAL A 686 -12.66 -14.57 -3.66
N ASN A 687 -11.99 -15.39 -4.47
CA ASN A 687 -12.56 -16.58 -5.10
C ASN A 687 -11.64 -17.79 -4.83
N LEU A 688 -12.06 -18.68 -3.92
CA LEU A 688 -11.36 -19.92 -3.55
C LEU A 688 -12.13 -21.14 -4.07
N THR A 689 -11.48 -22.00 -4.86
CA THR A 689 -12.17 -22.97 -5.74
C THR A 689 -12.08 -24.45 -5.37
N ASP A 690 -11.19 -24.90 -4.47
CA ASP A 690 -11.11 -26.33 -4.13
C ASP A 690 -12.20 -26.76 -3.14
N GLU A 691 -13.28 -27.34 -3.66
CA GLU A 691 -14.41 -27.93 -2.93
C GLU A 691 -14.02 -29.03 -1.92
N ASN A 692 -12.82 -29.60 -2.03
CA ASN A 692 -12.35 -30.72 -1.20
C ASN A 692 -11.47 -30.29 -0.02
N GLU A 693 -10.82 -29.11 -0.09
CA GLU A 693 -9.89 -28.69 0.95
C GLU A 693 -10.63 -28.36 2.25
N ASN A 694 -10.19 -28.99 3.33
CA ASN A 694 -10.83 -29.00 4.65
C ASN A 694 -9.83 -28.82 5.80
N LYS A 695 -8.52 -28.73 5.51
CA LYS A 695 -7.46 -28.57 6.50
C LYS A 695 -7.32 -27.11 6.92
N TYR A 696 -7.13 -26.89 8.22
CA TYR A 696 -6.97 -25.56 8.83
C TYR A 696 -8.19 -24.64 8.56
N SER A 697 -7.99 -23.33 8.68
CA SER A 697 -9.03 -22.32 8.53
C SER A 697 -8.61 -21.21 7.56
N THR A 698 -9.58 -20.66 6.85
CA THR A 698 -9.44 -19.39 6.12
C THR A 698 -9.80 -18.25 7.08
N SER A 699 -9.00 -17.20 7.15
CA SER A 699 -9.26 -16.02 7.98
C SER A 699 -9.25 -14.76 7.12
N ILE A 700 -10.34 -13.99 7.14
CA ILE A 700 -10.52 -12.79 6.31
C ILE A 700 -10.83 -11.56 7.20
N ALA A 701 -10.00 -10.53 7.14
CA ALA A 701 -10.12 -9.34 7.99
C ALA A 701 -9.77 -8.02 7.28
N GLY A 702 -10.14 -6.91 7.93
CA GLY A 702 -9.70 -5.56 7.56
C GLY A 702 -8.59 -5.04 8.49
N ILE A 703 -8.70 -5.21 9.81
CA ILE A 703 -7.65 -4.81 10.77
C ILE A 703 -6.71 -5.97 11.12
N ALA A 704 -7.22 -7.11 11.62
CA ALA A 704 -6.37 -8.24 12.02
C ALA A 704 -7.05 -9.60 11.85
N THR A 705 -6.38 -10.57 11.22
CA THR A 705 -6.94 -11.94 11.13
C THR A 705 -6.86 -12.71 12.44
N TYR A 706 -5.81 -12.47 13.24
CA TYR A 706 -5.64 -13.13 14.53
C TYR A 706 -5.10 -12.14 15.57
N GLN A 707 -5.91 -11.78 16.58
CA GLN A 707 -5.60 -10.75 17.58
C GLN A 707 -5.22 -11.34 18.95
N GLN A 708 -4.11 -10.85 19.54
CA GLN A 708 -3.69 -11.16 20.92
C GLN A 708 -3.22 -9.95 21.75
N ALA A 709 -3.17 -8.74 21.19
CA ALA A 709 -2.76 -7.51 21.89
C ALA A 709 -3.74 -6.35 21.59
N PRO A 710 -3.68 -5.23 22.32
CA PRO A 710 -4.63 -4.14 22.13
C PRO A 710 -4.64 -3.59 20.70
N ILE A 711 -5.82 -3.26 20.20
CA ILE A 711 -6.00 -2.48 18.97
C ILE A 711 -6.77 -1.21 19.34
N LYS A 712 -6.34 -0.05 18.84
CA LYS A 712 -6.95 1.25 19.16
C LYS A 712 -7.01 2.13 17.92
N GLY A 713 -8.07 2.92 17.78
CA GLY A 713 -8.11 4.03 16.80
C GLY A 713 -8.07 3.60 15.33
N CYS A 714 -8.12 2.30 15.03
CA CYS A 714 -7.92 1.80 13.67
C CYS A 714 -9.14 2.06 12.78
N ARG A 715 -8.92 2.08 11.47
CA ARG A 715 -9.87 2.57 10.47
C ARG A 715 -9.87 1.70 9.20
N VAL A 716 -11.02 1.20 8.77
CA VAL A 716 -11.17 0.38 7.55
C VAL A 716 -12.28 0.94 6.66
N TYR A 717 -11.96 1.17 5.38
CA TYR A 717 -12.92 1.41 4.31
C TYR A 717 -12.77 0.38 3.19
N VAL A 718 -13.89 -0.17 2.73
CA VAL A 718 -13.97 -0.92 1.47
C VAL A 718 -15.19 -0.47 0.68
N GLY A 719 -15.09 -0.38 -0.65
CA GLY A 719 -16.26 -0.12 -1.50
C GLY A 719 -17.19 -1.34 -1.59
N ASP A 720 -16.88 -2.25 -2.53
CA ASP A 720 -17.58 -3.53 -2.71
C ASP A 720 -16.82 -4.69 -2.05
N ILE A 721 -17.53 -5.65 -1.43
CA ILE A 721 -16.93 -6.91 -0.93
C ILE A 721 -17.66 -8.12 -1.53
N ASP A 722 -16.90 -9.01 -2.17
CA ASP A 722 -17.42 -10.24 -2.79
C ASP A 722 -16.52 -11.44 -2.46
N ILE A 723 -16.98 -12.33 -1.56
CA ILE A 723 -16.22 -13.45 -1.05
C ILE A 723 -16.93 -14.76 -1.42
N LYS A 724 -16.28 -15.55 -2.28
CA LYS A 724 -16.70 -16.89 -2.68
C LYS A 724 -15.67 -17.92 -2.22
N ASN A 725 -15.99 -18.69 -1.19
CA ASN A 725 -15.12 -19.72 -0.61
C ASN A 725 -15.71 -21.13 -0.77
N GLN A 726 -15.43 -21.81 -1.88
CA GLN A 726 -15.95 -23.18 -2.09
C GLN A 726 -15.26 -24.24 -1.21
N THR A 727 -14.19 -23.89 -0.51
CA THR A 727 -13.49 -24.82 0.40
C THR A 727 -14.35 -25.20 1.61
N GLN A 728 -14.16 -26.41 2.14
CA GLN A 728 -14.78 -26.87 3.39
C GLN A 728 -14.05 -26.36 4.64
N LYS A 729 -12.94 -25.62 4.50
CA LYS A 729 -12.22 -25.00 5.62
C LYS A 729 -13.19 -24.18 6.50
N THR A 730 -12.88 -24.10 7.79
CA THR A 730 -13.57 -23.16 8.67
C THR A 730 -13.20 -21.73 8.25
N LEU A 731 -14.20 -20.88 7.99
CA LEU A 731 -14.01 -19.48 7.67
C LEU A 731 -14.23 -18.61 8.92
N TYR A 732 -13.19 -17.92 9.37
CA TYR A 732 -13.30 -16.80 10.30
C TYR A 732 -13.34 -15.50 9.49
N LEU A 733 -14.33 -14.64 9.73
CA LEU A 733 -14.48 -13.38 8.98
C LEU A 733 -14.93 -12.25 9.89
N GLY A 734 -14.15 -11.16 9.92
CA GLY A 734 -14.51 -9.93 10.61
C GLY A 734 -13.61 -8.79 10.17
N LEU A 735 -14.20 -7.74 9.60
CA LEU A 735 -13.43 -6.65 9.00
C LEU A 735 -12.73 -5.77 10.05
N GLY A 736 -13.20 -5.80 11.29
CA GLY A 736 -12.36 -5.50 12.45
C GLY A 736 -11.37 -6.65 12.66
N THR A 737 -11.83 -7.75 13.29
CA THR A 737 -10.98 -8.94 13.54
C THR A 737 -11.65 -10.26 13.17
N ALA A 738 -10.95 -11.16 12.47
CA ALA A 738 -11.49 -12.47 12.11
C ALA A 738 -11.52 -13.43 13.32
N PHE A 739 -10.40 -13.55 14.04
CA PHE A 739 -10.27 -14.31 15.28
C PHE A 739 -9.56 -13.47 16.34
N SER A 740 -10.13 -13.34 17.54
CA SER A 740 -9.54 -12.54 18.62
C SER A 740 -9.68 -13.24 19.98
N LYS A 741 -8.63 -13.16 20.82
CA LYS A 741 -8.68 -13.73 22.17
C LYS A 741 -7.88 -12.97 23.23
N ASN A 742 -8.37 -12.99 24.47
CA ASN A 742 -7.69 -12.53 25.68
C ASN A 742 -7.12 -11.09 25.58
N SER A 743 -7.85 -10.17 24.95
CA SER A 743 -7.34 -8.84 24.59
C SER A 743 -8.47 -7.79 24.49
N LYS A 744 -8.17 -6.59 24.00
CA LYS A 744 -9.16 -5.54 23.73
C LYS A 744 -9.00 -4.90 22.35
N ILE A 745 -10.11 -4.41 21.80
CA ILE A 745 -10.12 -3.45 20.69
C ILE A 745 -11.01 -2.27 21.07
N GLU A 746 -10.52 -1.05 20.88
CA GLU A 746 -11.20 0.18 21.29
C GLU A 746 -11.18 1.27 20.22
N GLY A 747 -12.22 2.12 20.15
CA GLY A 747 -12.22 3.34 19.34
C GLY A 747 -11.96 3.14 17.84
N SER A 748 -12.31 1.96 17.30
CA SER A 748 -11.93 1.52 15.95
C SER A 748 -13.17 1.33 15.06
N ALA A 749 -13.07 1.70 13.78
CA ALA A 749 -14.22 1.80 12.87
C ALA A 749 -14.03 1.06 11.54
N VAL A 750 -15.13 0.49 11.03
CA VAL A 750 -15.22 -0.27 9.78
C VAL A 750 -16.38 0.25 8.93
N PHE A 751 -16.14 0.46 7.64
CA PHE A 751 -17.14 0.97 6.71
C PHE A 751 -17.11 0.22 5.37
N ILE A 752 -18.28 -0.26 4.94
CA ILE A 752 -18.53 -0.84 3.62
C ILE A 752 -19.42 0.14 2.84
N ASP A 753 -18.89 0.74 1.77
CA ASP A 753 -19.58 1.81 1.03
C ASP A 753 -20.72 1.30 0.14
N LYS A 754 -20.75 -0.01 -0.17
CA LYS A 754 -21.77 -0.68 -0.98
C LYS A 754 -22.13 -2.07 -0.44
N ASP A 755 -22.18 -3.08 -1.29
CA ASP A 755 -22.62 -4.45 -0.98
C ASP A 755 -21.53 -5.29 -0.31
N PHE A 756 -21.98 -6.20 0.55
CA PHE A 756 -21.21 -7.31 1.09
C PHE A 756 -21.83 -8.63 0.63
N LYS A 757 -21.06 -9.47 -0.07
CA LYS A 757 -21.50 -10.78 -0.57
C LYS A 757 -20.61 -11.87 0.01
N LEU A 758 -21.23 -12.93 0.52
CA LEU A 758 -20.52 -14.07 1.12
C LEU A 758 -21.18 -15.40 0.74
N ASP A 759 -20.53 -16.13 -0.15
CA ASP A 759 -20.77 -17.55 -0.41
C ASP A 759 -19.63 -18.39 0.20
N THR A 760 -19.96 -19.47 0.90
CA THR A 760 -18.96 -20.35 1.51
C THR A 760 -19.49 -21.76 1.75
N ALA A 761 -18.73 -22.79 1.35
CA ALA A 761 -19.14 -24.18 1.55
C ALA A 761 -18.85 -24.69 2.97
N GLY A 762 -17.74 -24.25 3.58
CA GLY A 762 -17.34 -24.59 4.94
C GLY A 762 -18.13 -23.90 6.06
N THR A 763 -17.81 -24.24 7.31
CA THR A 763 -18.39 -23.61 8.50
C THR A 763 -17.91 -22.18 8.64
N LYS A 764 -18.84 -21.22 8.72
CA LYS A 764 -18.54 -19.79 8.87
C LYS A 764 -18.74 -19.29 10.31
N TYR A 765 -17.79 -18.49 10.78
CA TYR A 765 -17.87 -17.65 11.97
C TYR A 765 -17.63 -16.21 11.50
N ALA A 766 -18.69 -15.63 10.94
CA ALA A 766 -18.63 -14.36 10.25
C ALA A 766 -19.41 -13.28 11.01
N GLY A 767 -18.85 -12.08 11.09
CA GLY A 767 -19.55 -10.88 11.54
C GLY A 767 -19.00 -9.65 10.83
N GLY A 768 -19.78 -8.57 10.75
CA GLY A 768 -19.35 -7.32 10.12
C GLY A 768 -18.03 -6.79 10.70
N PHE A 769 -17.95 -6.71 12.03
CA PHE A 769 -16.77 -6.24 12.76
C PHE A 769 -15.90 -7.40 13.28
N ALA A 770 -16.50 -8.41 13.94
CA ALA A 770 -15.76 -9.51 14.57
C ALA A 770 -16.27 -10.90 14.13
N GLY A 771 -15.38 -11.81 13.77
CA GLY A 771 -15.74 -13.19 13.39
C GLY A 771 -15.94 -14.10 14.61
N TYR A 772 -14.86 -14.35 15.34
CA TYR A 772 -14.83 -15.10 16.60
C TYR A 772 -14.05 -14.33 17.67
N ALA A 773 -14.66 -14.02 18.81
CA ALA A 773 -14.06 -13.22 19.88
C ALA A 773 -14.22 -13.90 21.26
N SER A 774 -13.11 -14.34 21.88
CA SER A 774 -13.12 -15.08 23.15
C SER A 774 -12.34 -14.38 24.28
N ASN A 775 -12.98 -14.12 25.42
CA ASN A 775 -12.42 -13.32 26.53
C ASN A 775 -11.91 -11.94 26.05
N MET A 776 -12.67 -11.29 25.18
CA MET A 776 -12.33 -9.99 24.58
C MET A 776 -13.08 -8.83 25.25
N THR A 777 -12.53 -7.62 25.14
CA THR A 777 -13.29 -6.37 25.28
C THR A 777 -13.35 -5.65 23.93
N ILE A 778 -14.55 -5.29 23.46
CA ILE A 778 -14.79 -4.52 22.24
C ILE A 778 -15.53 -3.25 22.68
N ASP A 779 -14.83 -2.12 22.81
CA ASP A 779 -15.42 -0.89 23.36
C ASP A 779 -15.41 0.27 22.37
N ASN A 780 -16.53 1.02 22.31
CA ASN A 780 -16.72 2.16 21.40
C ASN A 780 -16.20 1.87 19.98
N CYS A 781 -16.61 0.73 19.41
CA CYS A 781 -16.21 0.28 18.08
C CYS A 781 -17.40 0.31 17.11
N ASP A 782 -17.13 0.71 15.88
CA ASP A 782 -18.13 1.18 14.93
C ASP A 782 -18.12 0.35 13.63
N TYR A 783 -19.28 -0.08 13.15
CA TYR A 783 -19.46 -0.82 11.89
C TYR A 783 -20.64 -0.30 11.07
N GLN A 784 -20.43 -0.10 9.77
CA GLN A 784 -21.48 0.31 8.83
C GLN A 784 -21.39 -0.44 7.50
N ILE A 785 -22.56 -0.75 6.94
CA ILE A 785 -22.74 -1.13 5.54
C ILE A 785 -23.85 -0.28 4.91
N ASN A 786 -23.54 0.38 3.79
CA ASN A 786 -24.52 1.16 3.04
C ASN A 786 -25.42 0.27 2.16
N GLY A 787 -24.85 -0.74 1.50
CA GLY A 787 -25.56 -1.61 0.55
C GLY A 787 -26.27 -2.79 1.21
N LYS A 788 -26.37 -3.90 0.48
CA LYS A 788 -27.00 -5.16 0.92
C LYS A 788 -25.98 -6.12 1.52
N SER A 789 -26.49 -7.07 2.32
CA SER A 789 -25.70 -8.13 2.98
C SER A 789 -26.11 -9.51 2.46
N GLU A 790 -25.67 -9.85 1.25
CA GLU A 790 -26.07 -11.07 0.54
C GLU A 790 -25.23 -12.28 0.99
N VAL A 791 -25.69 -12.98 2.03
CA VAL A 791 -24.99 -14.12 2.63
C VAL A 791 -25.70 -15.46 2.35
N ALA A 792 -24.99 -16.36 1.66
CA ALA A 792 -25.50 -17.66 1.24
C ALA A 792 -25.80 -18.58 2.44
N GLN A 793 -26.94 -19.28 2.37
CA GLN A 793 -27.40 -20.16 3.43
C GLN A 793 -26.98 -21.61 3.17
N ASN A 794 -25.86 -22.00 3.79
CA ASN A 794 -25.27 -23.34 3.69
C ASN A 794 -25.59 -24.27 4.89
N GLY A 795 -26.38 -23.80 5.86
CA GLY A 795 -26.70 -24.54 7.10
C GLY A 795 -25.54 -24.76 8.09
N LYS A 796 -24.33 -24.26 7.81
CA LYS A 796 -23.14 -24.42 8.66
C LYS A 796 -22.71 -23.07 9.24
N GLY A 797 -22.60 -22.98 10.56
CA GLY A 797 -22.14 -21.76 11.24
C GLY A 797 -23.08 -20.55 11.05
N ILE A 798 -22.55 -19.35 11.26
CA ILE A 798 -23.32 -18.12 11.54
C ILE A 798 -22.78 -16.89 10.81
N PHE A 799 -23.65 -15.90 10.61
CA PHE A 799 -23.33 -14.56 10.14
C PHE A 799 -24.03 -13.51 11.04
N ALA A 800 -23.45 -12.32 11.20
CA ALA A 800 -23.96 -11.27 12.07
C ALA A 800 -23.59 -9.85 11.60
N GLY A 801 -24.41 -8.86 11.96
CA GLY A 801 -24.23 -7.45 11.69
C GLY A 801 -23.12 -6.75 12.50
N PHE A 802 -22.60 -7.40 13.54
CA PHE A 802 -21.43 -6.89 14.28
C PHE A 802 -20.47 -8.01 14.66
N ALA A 803 -20.90 -8.97 15.48
CA ALA A 803 -20.06 -10.07 15.98
C ALA A 803 -20.65 -11.45 15.65
N GLY A 804 -19.90 -12.30 14.96
CA GLY A 804 -20.32 -13.67 14.63
C GLY A 804 -20.51 -14.51 15.89
N TRP A 805 -19.41 -14.97 16.48
CA TRP A 805 -19.38 -15.70 17.75
C TRP A 805 -18.70 -14.87 18.84
N ILE A 806 -19.37 -14.68 19.99
CA ILE A 806 -18.75 -14.20 21.23
C ILE A 806 -18.67 -15.29 22.29
N LYS A 807 -17.59 -15.30 23.07
CA LYS A 807 -17.43 -16.20 24.23
C LYS A 807 -16.80 -15.44 25.39
N ASN A 808 -17.49 -15.32 26.52
CA ASN A 808 -17.02 -14.54 27.69
C ASN A 808 -16.48 -13.14 27.31
N THR A 809 -17.05 -12.52 26.27
CA THR A 809 -16.57 -11.28 25.68
C THR A 809 -17.52 -10.15 26.03
N THR A 810 -16.97 -9.00 26.39
CA THR A 810 -17.72 -7.77 26.61
C THR A 810 -17.72 -6.96 25.32
N ILE A 811 -18.91 -6.64 24.80
CA ILE A 811 -19.10 -5.60 23.78
C ILE A 811 -19.77 -4.42 24.48
N SER A 812 -19.10 -3.26 24.52
CA SER A 812 -19.61 -2.05 25.18
C SER A 812 -19.58 -0.85 24.24
N ASN A 813 -20.57 0.05 24.38
CA ASN A 813 -20.70 1.32 23.65
C ASN A 813 -20.63 1.26 22.10
N SER A 814 -20.61 0.06 21.54
CA SER A 814 -20.27 -0.25 20.14
C SER A 814 -21.51 -0.29 19.25
N ARG A 815 -21.34 0.00 17.96
CA ARG A 815 -22.44 0.48 17.10
C ARG A 815 -22.41 -0.22 15.74
N SER A 816 -23.57 -0.70 15.28
CA SER A 816 -23.72 -1.42 14.01
C SER A 816 -24.85 -0.85 13.18
N LEU A 817 -24.54 -0.43 11.95
CA LEU A 817 -25.39 0.40 11.10
C LEU A 817 -25.62 -0.27 9.74
N ILE A 818 -26.79 -0.89 9.55
CA ILE A 818 -27.13 -1.60 8.31
C ILE A 818 -28.19 -0.80 7.57
N LEU A 819 -27.78 -0.04 6.55
CA LEU A 819 -28.62 1.02 5.98
C LEU A 819 -29.75 0.51 5.08
N ASN A 820 -29.49 -0.56 4.33
CA ASN A 820 -30.40 -1.10 3.32
C ASN A 820 -30.64 -2.61 3.46
N ASP A 821 -30.37 -3.18 4.64
CA ASP A 821 -30.66 -4.58 4.95
C ASP A 821 -30.95 -4.87 6.44
N TRP A 822 -31.11 -6.15 6.76
CA TRP A 822 -31.19 -6.68 8.11
C TRP A 822 -29.97 -7.53 8.46
N ALA A 823 -29.65 -7.63 9.76
CA ALA A 823 -28.88 -8.73 10.33
C ALA A 823 -29.21 -8.84 11.84
N VAL A 824 -28.57 -9.77 12.54
CA VAL A 824 -28.55 -9.79 14.01
C VAL A 824 -27.22 -9.23 14.51
N PHE A 825 -27.21 -8.39 15.54
CA PHE A 825 -25.99 -7.75 16.07
C PHE A 825 -24.93 -8.80 16.46
N THR A 826 -25.31 -9.76 17.29
CA THR A 826 -24.48 -10.92 17.68
C THR A 826 -25.11 -12.23 17.24
N GLY A 827 -24.38 -13.02 16.43
CA GLY A 827 -24.88 -14.27 15.88
C GLY A 827 -25.05 -15.38 16.93
N PHE A 828 -24.01 -15.60 17.74
CA PHE A 828 -23.97 -16.65 18.77
C PHE A 828 -23.16 -16.20 20.01
N ALA A 829 -23.63 -16.56 21.21
CA ALA A 829 -22.93 -16.29 22.47
C ALA A 829 -22.69 -17.54 23.35
N ASP A 830 -21.53 -17.60 24.01
CA ASP A 830 -21.17 -18.55 25.07
C ASP A 830 -20.65 -17.74 26.27
N GLY A 831 -21.57 -17.15 27.04
CA GLY A 831 -21.29 -16.13 28.06
C GLY A 831 -20.85 -14.78 27.47
N GLY A 832 -20.57 -13.81 28.35
CA GLY A 832 -20.19 -12.44 28.00
C GLY A 832 -21.29 -11.42 28.22
N THR A 833 -21.02 -10.17 27.83
CA THR A 833 -21.88 -9.02 28.13
C THR A 833 -22.02 -8.12 26.91
N ILE A 834 -23.24 -7.67 26.61
CA ILE A 834 -23.53 -6.64 25.62
C ILE A 834 -24.10 -5.45 26.39
N ASP A 835 -23.33 -4.37 26.51
CA ASP A 835 -23.61 -3.23 27.40
C ASP A 835 -23.64 -1.90 26.63
N GLY A 836 -24.83 -1.31 26.51
CA GLY A 836 -24.98 0.00 25.89
C GLY A 836 -24.58 0.02 24.41
N VAL A 837 -24.89 -1.03 23.63
CA VAL A 837 -24.68 -1.02 22.17
C VAL A 837 -25.83 -0.34 21.44
N ALA A 838 -25.58 0.11 20.20
CA ALA A 838 -26.62 0.62 19.31
C ALA A 838 -26.65 -0.18 18.00
N HIS A 839 -27.81 -0.69 17.60
CA HIS A 839 -27.95 -1.41 16.33
C HIS A 839 -29.08 -0.82 15.50
N TYR A 840 -28.79 -0.45 14.24
CA TYR A 840 -29.79 -0.02 13.26
C TYR A 840 -29.94 -1.04 12.14
N ILE A 841 -31.19 -1.34 11.81
CA ILE A 841 -31.63 -2.14 10.67
C ILE A 841 -32.86 -1.46 10.03
N ASN A 842 -32.92 -1.42 8.70
CA ASN A 842 -34.05 -0.81 7.98
C ASN A 842 -35.15 -1.83 7.56
N LYS A 843 -34.88 -3.12 7.74
CA LYS A 843 -35.80 -4.24 7.49
C LYS A 843 -36.04 -5.01 8.80
N PRO A 844 -37.20 -5.66 8.97
CA PRO A 844 -37.46 -6.50 10.13
C PRO A 844 -36.72 -7.83 9.97
N ASN A 845 -36.17 -8.37 11.06
CA ASN A 845 -35.50 -9.66 11.01
C ASN A 845 -36.51 -10.80 10.69
N PRO A 846 -36.11 -11.83 9.91
CA PRO A 846 -36.98 -12.97 9.61
C PRO A 846 -37.44 -13.65 10.91
N LYS A 847 -38.67 -14.16 10.96
CA LYS A 847 -39.41 -14.56 12.19
C LYS A 847 -38.68 -15.39 13.26
N PHE A 848 -37.56 -16.04 12.94
CA PHE A 848 -36.76 -16.87 13.85
C PHE A 848 -35.53 -16.15 14.45
N TRP A 849 -35.17 -14.98 13.92
CA TRP A 849 -34.00 -14.19 14.32
C TRP A 849 -34.42 -12.96 15.12
N SER A 850 -33.76 -12.74 16.24
CA SER A 850 -33.86 -11.48 17.00
C SER A 850 -32.96 -10.41 16.40
N ALA A 851 -33.10 -9.15 16.85
CA ALA A 851 -32.21 -8.07 16.42
C ALA A 851 -30.83 -8.08 17.11
N ILE A 852 -30.71 -8.46 18.38
CA ILE A 852 -29.46 -8.32 19.15
C ILE A 852 -28.70 -9.64 19.32
N LEU A 853 -29.40 -10.76 19.58
CA LEU A 853 -28.78 -12.07 19.87
C LEU A 853 -29.46 -13.23 19.16
N GLY A 854 -28.79 -13.84 18.17
CA GLY A 854 -29.35 -14.92 17.37
C GLY A 854 -29.55 -16.20 18.19
N ALA A 855 -28.46 -16.71 18.76
CA ALA A 855 -28.46 -17.94 19.55
C ALA A 855 -27.46 -17.88 20.73
N HIS A 856 -27.56 -18.84 21.64
CA HIS A 856 -26.71 -18.94 22.83
C HIS A 856 -26.34 -20.40 23.13
N LYS A 857 -25.35 -20.58 24.01
CA LYS A 857 -24.98 -21.86 24.64
C LYS A 857 -25.44 -21.88 26.11
N GLU A 858 -25.11 -22.95 26.84
CA GLU A 858 -25.39 -23.14 28.28
C GLU A 858 -25.04 -21.91 29.13
N ASN A 859 -23.93 -21.24 28.83
CA ASN A 859 -23.58 -19.94 29.41
C ASN A 859 -24.36 -18.83 28.69
N LYS A 860 -25.39 -18.29 29.35
CA LYS A 860 -26.18 -17.17 28.80
C LYS A 860 -25.40 -15.85 28.90
N PRO A 861 -25.41 -14.97 27.88
CA PRO A 861 -24.87 -13.62 27.99
C PRO A 861 -25.82 -12.68 28.77
N THR A 862 -25.26 -11.59 29.32
CA THR A 862 -26.04 -10.45 29.84
C THR A 862 -26.21 -9.38 28.74
N ILE A 863 -27.43 -8.87 28.53
CA ILE A 863 -27.71 -7.79 27.56
C ILE A 863 -28.40 -6.63 28.29
N LYS A 864 -27.78 -5.45 28.32
CA LYS A 864 -28.31 -4.28 29.06
C LYS A 864 -27.94 -2.94 28.43
N ASN A 865 -28.63 -1.86 28.84
CA ASN A 865 -28.45 -0.47 28.37
C ASN A 865 -28.56 -0.28 26.84
N SER A 866 -28.93 -1.32 26.09
CA SER A 866 -28.70 -1.42 24.65
C SER A 866 -29.94 -1.02 23.86
N THR A 867 -29.72 -0.39 22.70
CA THR A 867 -30.78 0.22 21.90
C THR A 867 -30.86 -0.40 20.51
N LEU A 868 -32.04 -0.91 20.17
CA LEU A 868 -32.42 -1.22 18.79
C LEU A 868 -33.02 0.04 18.15
N LEU A 869 -32.49 0.47 17.01
CA LEU A 869 -33.05 1.56 16.21
C LEU A 869 -33.68 0.95 14.94
N VAL A 870 -34.96 1.22 14.73
CA VAL A 870 -35.75 0.61 13.64
C VAL A 870 -36.68 1.64 13.01
N ASP A 871 -36.85 1.54 11.70
CA ASP A 871 -37.90 2.27 10.98
C ASP A 871 -39.30 1.95 11.54
N LYS A 872 -40.20 2.94 11.50
CA LYS A 872 -41.55 2.93 12.07
C LYS A 872 -42.40 1.72 11.69
N GLU A 873 -42.23 1.23 10.47
CA GLU A 873 -42.90 0.05 9.91
C GLU A 873 -42.45 -1.26 10.58
N ASN A 874 -41.28 -1.24 11.23
CA ASN A 874 -40.61 -2.37 11.87
C ASN A 874 -40.50 -2.21 13.40
N LYS A 875 -41.21 -1.23 14.00
CA LYS A 875 -41.20 -0.87 15.43
C LYS A 875 -41.42 -2.04 16.40
N ASP A 876 -42.09 -3.11 15.94
CA ASP A 876 -42.45 -4.29 16.75
C ASP A 876 -41.38 -5.40 16.70
N THR A 877 -40.20 -5.11 16.11
CA THR A 877 -39.06 -6.00 16.10
C THR A 877 -38.51 -6.23 17.51
N TRP A 878 -38.24 -7.49 17.85
CA TRP A 878 -37.82 -7.92 19.19
C TRP A 878 -36.30 -8.12 19.30
N LEU A 879 -35.74 -7.81 20.47
CA LEU A 879 -34.30 -7.71 20.69
C LEU A 879 -33.64 -9.07 20.92
N TYR A 880 -34.26 -9.93 21.74
CA TYR A 880 -33.78 -11.28 22.08
C TYR A 880 -34.90 -12.10 22.78
N ARG A 881 -34.72 -13.43 22.89
CA ARG A 881 -35.60 -14.28 23.71
C ARG A 881 -35.16 -14.21 25.17
N THR A 882 -36.06 -14.02 26.14
CA THR A 882 -35.69 -13.95 27.56
C THR A 882 -34.98 -15.23 28.02
N GLY A 883 -35.42 -16.38 27.52
CA GLY A 883 -34.78 -17.67 27.80
C GLY A 883 -33.30 -17.76 27.40
N ASN A 884 -32.85 -16.97 26.42
CA ASN A 884 -31.49 -16.99 25.89
C ASN A 884 -30.48 -16.14 26.68
N VAL A 885 -30.92 -15.30 27.61
CA VAL A 885 -30.08 -14.32 28.33
C VAL A 885 -30.11 -14.54 29.84
N SER A 886 -29.14 -13.95 30.55
CA SER A 886 -29.11 -13.94 32.02
C SER A 886 -30.20 -13.04 32.62
N ASP A 887 -30.57 -13.32 33.87
CA ASP A 887 -31.58 -12.54 34.61
C ASP A 887 -31.10 -11.10 34.95
N GLU A 888 -29.82 -10.79 34.72
CA GLU A 888 -29.23 -9.44 34.80
C GLU A 888 -29.55 -8.56 33.58
N SER A 889 -30.24 -9.10 32.56
CA SER A 889 -30.45 -8.43 31.28
C SER A 889 -31.64 -7.45 31.32
N ASN A 890 -31.36 -6.17 31.50
CA ASN A 890 -32.33 -5.12 31.84
C ASN A 890 -32.06 -3.79 31.11
N ASP A 891 -32.97 -2.82 31.28
CA ASP A 891 -32.83 -1.44 30.77
C ASP A 891 -32.39 -1.37 29.29
N ASN A 892 -33.07 -2.12 28.43
CA ASN A 892 -32.91 -2.04 26.97
C ASN A 892 -34.03 -1.20 26.34
N TYR A 893 -33.80 -0.74 25.11
CA TYR A 893 -34.64 0.28 24.45
C TYR A 893 -34.92 -0.04 22.98
N VAL A 894 -36.04 0.49 22.49
CA VAL A 894 -36.34 0.59 21.05
C VAL A 894 -36.50 2.07 20.70
N THR A 895 -35.71 2.55 19.74
CA THR A 895 -35.86 3.88 19.13
C THR A 895 -36.51 3.72 17.77
N VAL A 896 -37.74 4.21 17.66
CA VAL A 896 -38.53 4.22 16.42
C VAL A 896 -38.10 5.42 15.58
N VAL A 897 -37.81 5.17 14.30
CA VAL A 897 -37.28 6.13 13.33
C VAL A 897 -38.36 6.51 12.31
N GLY A 898 -38.57 7.81 12.11
CA GLY A 898 -39.48 8.38 11.10
C GLY A 898 -40.64 9.19 11.69
N LYS A 899 -41.22 10.10 10.88
CA LYS A 899 -42.20 11.13 11.31
C LYS A 899 -43.42 10.50 12.02
N GLY A 900 -43.63 10.88 13.29
CA GLY A 900 -44.81 10.60 14.10
C GLY A 900 -45.99 11.53 13.79
N THR A 901 -47.03 11.52 14.63
CA THR A 901 -48.15 12.49 14.55
C THR A 901 -47.74 13.89 15.03
N ASP A 902 -46.84 13.96 16.01
CA ASP A 902 -46.60 15.16 16.82
C ASP A 902 -45.34 15.92 16.39
N ASN A 903 -44.98 15.84 15.11
CA ASN A 903 -43.80 16.48 14.53
C ASN A 903 -42.45 16.11 15.21
N VAL A 904 -42.34 14.85 15.63
CA VAL A 904 -41.10 14.20 16.08
C VAL A 904 -40.75 13.05 15.13
N ASN A 905 -39.48 12.68 15.02
CA ASN A 905 -39.02 11.58 14.15
C ASN A 905 -38.03 10.60 14.80
N ARG A 906 -37.76 10.78 16.10
CA ARG A 906 -37.23 9.76 17.00
C ARG A 906 -38.17 9.63 18.17
N GLU A 907 -38.56 8.41 18.49
CA GLU A 907 -39.33 8.12 19.70
C GLU A 907 -38.77 6.87 20.38
N VAL A 908 -38.45 6.97 21.67
CA VAL A 908 -37.74 5.93 22.41
C VAL A 908 -38.67 5.31 23.45
N TYR A 909 -38.69 3.99 23.46
CA TYR A 909 -39.46 3.17 24.37
C TYR A 909 -38.52 2.30 25.20
N LYS A 910 -38.85 2.04 26.47
CA LYS A 910 -38.26 0.91 27.19
C LYS A 910 -38.77 -0.41 26.61
N THR A 911 -38.04 -1.49 26.84
CA THR A 911 -38.49 -2.84 26.50
C THR A 911 -39.10 -3.58 27.69
N SER A 912 -40.08 -4.44 27.43
CA SER A 912 -40.69 -5.38 28.38
C SER A 912 -40.58 -6.82 27.85
N GLU A 913 -40.80 -7.81 28.72
CA GLU A 913 -41.08 -9.18 28.26
C GLU A 913 -42.50 -9.24 27.67
N ASN A 914 -42.60 -9.74 26.44
CA ASN A 914 -43.84 -9.98 25.72
C ASN A 914 -43.84 -11.40 25.13
N GLU A 915 -45.02 -11.89 24.73
CA GLU A 915 -45.17 -13.23 24.16
C GLU A 915 -45.49 -13.18 22.66
N ILE A 916 -44.77 -13.98 21.86
CA ILE A 916 -45.01 -14.14 20.42
C ILE A 916 -45.28 -15.61 20.07
N THR A 917 -45.98 -15.84 18.96
CA THR A 917 -46.29 -17.19 18.46
C THR A 917 -45.31 -17.60 17.36
N GLU A 918 -44.47 -18.60 17.64
CA GLU A 918 -43.49 -19.17 16.72
C GLU A 918 -43.77 -20.66 16.52
N ASN A 919 -43.99 -21.10 15.27
CA ASN A 919 -44.30 -22.51 14.92
C ASN A 919 -45.43 -23.13 15.77
N GLY A 920 -46.44 -22.33 16.13
CA GLY A 920 -47.58 -22.77 16.97
C GLY A 920 -47.28 -22.85 18.46
N LYS A 921 -46.14 -22.34 18.93
CA LYS A 921 -45.76 -22.27 20.35
C LYS A 921 -45.58 -20.82 20.80
N THR A 922 -45.98 -20.55 22.04
CA THR A 922 -45.67 -19.28 22.71
C THR A 922 -44.18 -19.20 23.04
N VAL A 923 -43.55 -18.08 22.73
CA VAL A 923 -42.14 -17.79 23.02
C VAL A 923 -42.05 -16.40 23.69
N LYS A 924 -41.36 -16.33 24.82
CA LYS A 924 -41.08 -15.10 25.55
C LYS A 924 -39.89 -14.35 24.94
N VAL A 925 -40.12 -13.08 24.60
CA VAL A 925 -39.15 -12.18 23.96
C VAL A 925 -39.15 -10.81 24.63
N VAL A 926 -38.01 -10.12 24.53
CA VAL A 926 -37.90 -8.72 24.94
C VAL A 926 -38.13 -7.82 23.72
N SER A 927 -39.13 -6.97 23.78
CA SER A 927 -39.52 -6.03 22.71
C SER A 927 -40.02 -4.70 23.29
N LYS A 928 -40.29 -3.72 22.43
CA LYS A 928 -40.86 -2.41 22.79
C LYS A 928 -42.07 -2.56 23.75
N ASN A 929 -42.10 -1.77 24.83
CA ASN A 929 -43.30 -1.48 25.63
C ASN A 929 -44.14 -0.37 24.98
N ASP A 930 -45.40 -0.21 25.35
CA ASP A 930 -46.25 0.85 24.79
C ASP A 930 -45.93 2.26 25.30
N ASP A 931 -45.37 2.41 26.51
CA ASP A 931 -45.02 3.72 27.06
C ASP A 931 -43.74 4.30 26.45
N SER A 932 -43.89 5.44 25.76
CA SER A 932 -42.81 6.29 25.26
C SER A 932 -42.09 6.98 26.43
N ILE A 933 -40.78 6.78 26.56
CA ILE A 933 -39.95 7.44 27.59
C ILE A 933 -39.38 8.78 27.13
N GLY A 934 -39.51 9.11 25.85
CA GLY A 934 -39.13 10.40 25.30
C GLY A 934 -39.07 10.42 23.79
N ASN A 935 -38.97 11.62 23.23
CA ASN A 935 -38.90 11.83 21.79
C ASN A 935 -37.89 12.93 21.42
N GLY A 936 -37.57 13.02 20.13
CA GLY A 936 -36.68 14.03 19.59
C GLY A 936 -36.96 14.34 18.12
N PHE A 937 -36.47 15.50 17.69
CA PHE A 937 -36.48 15.90 16.30
C PHE A 937 -35.06 15.99 15.74
N VAL A 938 -34.81 15.13 14.75
CA VAL A 938 -33.54 14.95 14.07
C VAL A 938 -33.64 15.49 12.65
N ALA A 939 -32.91 16.56 12.37
CA ALA A 939 -32.98 17.25 11.10
C ALA A 939 -32.49 16.38 9.92
N LYS A 940 -33.17 16.52 8.78
CA LYS A 940 -32.73 16.05 7.46
C LYS A 940 -31.37 16.63 7.11
N ARG A 941 -30.56 15.84 6.41
CA ARG A 941 -29.17 16.19 6.07
C ARG A 941 -28.98 16.02 4.57
N ALA A 942 -28.48 17.06 3.88
CA ALA A 942 -28.42 17.09 2.42
C ALA A 942 -27.62 15.93 1.80
N PHE A 943 -26.66 15.35 2.53
CA PHE A 943 -25.89 14.19 2.08
C PHE A 943 -26.72 12.88 2.05
N GLN A 944 -27.86 12.80 2.74
CA GLN A 944 -28.65 11.57 2.84
C GLN A 944 -29.22 11.16 1.48
N THR A 945 -29.88 12.05 0.75
CA THR A 945 -30.39 11.74 -0.60
C THR A 945 -29.29 11.42 -1.62
N LYS A 946 -28.08 11.97 -1.41
CA LYS A 946 -26.90 11.77 -2.28
C LYS A 946 -26.23 10.40 -2.09
N TYR A 947 -26.14 9.89 -0.85
CA TYR A 947 -25.42 8.64 -0.54
C TYR A 947 -26.28 7.59 0.20
N TRP A 948 -27.61 7.71 0.13
CA TRP A 948 -28.58 6.73 0.66
C TRP A 948 -29.65 6.41 -0.39
N ASN A 949 -29.18 5.90 -1.52
CA ASN A 949 -29.99 5.37 -2.60
C ASN A 949 -29.38 4.03 -3.06
N ALA A 950 -30.01 3.34 -4.00
CA ALA A 950 -29.52 2.05 -4.49
C ALA A 950 -28.37 2.17 -5.53
N GLU A 951 -28.06 3.39 -5.99
CA GLU A 951 -27.12 3.67 -7.08
C GLU A 951 -25.95 4.51 -6.57
N LEU A 952 -25.22 3.94 -5.59
CA LEU A 952 -24.17 4.63 -4.85
C LEU A 952 -22.95 4.95 -5.72
N GLY A 953 -22.89 6.21 -6.17
CA GLY A 953 -21.68 6.86 -6.66
C GLY A 953 -20.70 7.13 -5.52
N ALA A 954 -19.40 7.16 -5.84
CA ALA A 954 -18.33 7.31 -4.86
C ALA A 954 -18.46 8.60 -4.03
N TYR A 955 -18.19 8.52 -2.73
CA TYR A 955 -18.28 9.65 -1.80
C TYR A 955 -17.33 10.79 -2.22
N ALA A 956 -17.88 12.01 -2.35
CA ALA A 956 -17.17 13.20 -2.77
C ALA A 956 -17.52 14.37 -1.84
N THR A 957 -16.66 14.58 -0.84
CA THR A 957 -16.74 15.67 0.14
C THR A 957 -16.91 17.02 -0.54
N SER A 958 -17.80 17.86 -0.01
CA SER A 958 -17.94 19.27 -0.42
C SER A 958 -18.11 20.16 0.80
N ASP A 959 -17.84 21.45 0.67
CA ASP A 959 -17.97 22.41 1.78
C ASP A 959 -19.39 22.45 2.37
N ALA A 960 -20.41 22.09 1.57
CA ALA A 960 -21.80 21.98 2.01
C ALA A 960 -22.08 20.84 3.01
N GLU A 961 -21.16 19.86 3.14
CA GLU A 961 -21.29 18.74 4.08
C GLU A 961 -20.57 19.03 5.42
N LYS A 962 -19.86 20.16 5.53
CA LYS A 962 -19.06 20.55 6.71
C LYS A 962 -19.86 21.00 7.94
N ASN A 963 -21.09 21.49 7.77
CA ASN A 963 -21.94 21.93 8.88
C ASN A 963 -23.43 21.73 8.53
N PHE A 964 -24.15 20.96 9.33
CA PHE A 964 -25.60 20.76 9.19
C PHE A 964 -26.27 20.65 10.57
N GLY A 965 -27.58 20.92 10.62
CA GLY A 965 -28.38 20.71 11.83
C GLY A 965 -28.47 19.22 12.18
N TYR A 966 -28.39 18.89 13.47
CA TYR A 966 -28.35 17.50 13.94
C TYR A 966 -29.55 17.15 14.83
N LEU A 967 -29.50 17.41 16.14
CA LEU A 967 -30.62 17.20 17.06
C LEU A 967 -31.24 18.57 17.43
N LEU A 968 -32.38 18.93 16.84
CA LEU A 968 -32.97 20.26 17.03
C LEU A 968 -33.76 20.40 18.34
N ALA A 969 -34.26 19.30 18.90
CA ALA A 969 -34.87 19.23 20.22
C ALA A 969 -34.97 17.77 20.70
N ALA A 970 -34.97 17.53 22.01
CA ALA A 970 -35.11 16.17 22.57
C ALA A 970 -35.50 16.14 24.06
N SER A 971 -36.61 15.47 24.37
CA SER A 971 -37.26 15.44 25.69
C SER A 971 -36.56 14.59 26.77
N PHE A 972 -35.34 14.14 26.51
CA PHE A 972 -34.55 13.31 27.42
C PHE A 972 -33.83 14.14 28.47
N ASP A 973 -33.19 13.45 29.42
CA ASP A 973 -32.35 14.03 30.45
C ASP A 973 -31.03 14.60 29.88
N LYS A 974 -29.91 14.51 30.62
CA LYS A 974 -28.62 14.97 30.08
C LYS A 974 -28.30 14.11 28.84
N LYS A 975 -27.96 14.75 27.73
CA LYS A 975 -27.60 14.11 26.46
C LYS A 975 -26.12 14.34 26.16
N GLU A 976 -25.50 13.45 25.40
CA GLU A 976 -24.10 13.59 24.94
C GLU A 976 -23.86 12.92 23.59
N ALA A 977 -22.86 13.42 22.86
CA ALA A 977 -22.38 12.83 21.62
C ALA A 977 -21.46 11.63 21.90
N VAL A 978 -21.60 10.57 21.12
CA VAL A 978 -20.96 9.25 21.33
C VAL A 978 -20.60 8.57 20.00
N GLY A 979 -19.81 7.50 20.05
CA GLY A 979 -19.20 6.86 18.88
C GLY A 979 -17.73 7.23 18.75
N VAL A 980 -17.07 6.69 17.74
CA VAL A 980 -15.61 6.79 17.58
C VAL A 980 -15.12 8.24 17.37
N ASP A 981 -15.75 8.98 16.45
CA ASP A 981 -15.33 10.34 16.06
C ASP A 981 -16.26 11.44 16.66
N ALA A 982 -16.80 11.22 17.85
CA ALA A 982 -17.89 12.01 18.46
C ALA A 982 -17.66 13.54 18.56
N ALA A 983 -16.41 14.00 18.46
CA ALA A 983 -16.03 15.41 18.52
C ALA A 983 -16.55 16.28 17.35
N ILE A 984 -17.09 15.68 16.28
CA ILE A 984 -17.71 16.41 15.16
C ILE A 984 -19.06 17.06 15.50
N VAL A 985 -19.69 16.67 16.61
CA VAL A 985 -20.99 17.20 17.05
C VAL A 985 -20.76 18.38 18.00
N SER A 986 -21.51 19.46 17.81
CA SER A 986 -21.43 20.64 18.68
C SER A 986 -21.84 20.32 20.12
N LYS A 987 -21.33 21.08 21.10
CA LYS A 987 -21.57 20.81 22.53
C LYS A 987 -23.03 20.95 22.97
N ASP A 988 -23.84 21.65 22.19
CA ASP A 988 -25.30 21.79 22.31
C ASP A 988 -26.08 20.67 21.58
N LEU A 989 -25.38 19.80 20.83
CA LEU A 989 -25.89 18.71 19.99
C LEU A 989 -26.73 19.17 18.77
N GLN A 990 -26.88 20.48 18.55
CA GLN A 990 -27.75 21.03 17.51
C GLN A 990 -27.13 20.99 16.11
N THR A 991 -25.82 20.80 15.99
CA THR A 991 -25.10 20.74 14.70
C THR A 991 -24.04 19.65 14.66
N ALA A 992 -23.65 19.23 13.46
CA ALA A 992 -22.54 18.30 13.24
C ALA A 992 -21.81 18.55 11.92
N SER A 993 -20.63 17.95 11.77
CA SER A 993 -19.75 18.07 10.61
C SER A 993 -19.45 16.71 9.96
N LEU A 994 -19.47 16.63 8.62
CA LEU A 994 -19.03 15.44 7.87
C LEU A 994 -17.83 15.79 6.98
N MET A 995 -16.63 15.51 7.50
CA MET A 995 -15.37 15.63 6.76
C MET A 995 -14.92 14.31 6.11
N ASP A 996 -15.34 13.17 6.68
CA ASP A 996 -14.92 11.83 6.28
C ASP A 996 -16.01 10.80 6.65
N TYR A 997 -16.10 9.64 6.00
CA TYR A 997 -17.25 8.72 6.12
C TYR A 997 -17.38 8.03 7.49
N TYR A 998 -16.27 7.82 8.22
CA TYR A 998 -16.29 7.21 9.58
C TYR A 998 -17.25 7.93 10.54
N ASN A 999 -17.33 9.25 10.40
CA ASN A 999 -18.19 10.16 11.17
C ASN A 999 -19.69 9.81 11.15
N ARG A 1000 -20.18 9.04 10.16
CA ARG A 1000 -21.58 8.58 10.12
C ARG A 1000 -21.95 7.70 11.32
N HIS A 1001 -20.97 7.09 11.97
CA HIS A 1001 -21.20 6.33 13.19
C HIS A 1001 -21.33 7.18 14.45
N VAL A 1002 -21.16 8.50 14.43
CA VAL A 1002 -21.42 9.33 15.63
C VAL A 1002 -22.92 9.30 15.97
N GLY A 1003 -23.28 9.49 17.24
CA GLY A 1003 -24.66 9.44 17.70
C GLY A 1003 -24.93 10.30 18.92
N ILE A 1004 -26.19 10.39 19.32
CA ILE A 1004 -26.59 10.95 20.62
C ILE A 1004 -27.07 9.83 21.55
N LYS A 1005 -26.54 9.82 22.78
CA LYS A 1005 -27.00 8.98 23.90
C LYS A 1005 -27.62 9.88 24.96
N ALA A 1006 -28.73 9.45 25.54
CA ALA A 1006 -29.26 10.00 26.78
C ALA A 1006 -28.52 9.37 27.97
N LYS A 1007 -28.26 10.13 29.04
CA LYS A 1007 -27.64 9.62 30.27
C LYS A 1007 -28.50 8.51 30.91
N SER A 1008 -29.80 8.51 30.68
CA SER A 1008 -30.71 7.40 30.98
C SER A 1008 -30.37 6.06 30.29
N GLY A 1009 -29.46 6.03 29.32
CA GLY A 1009 -28.89 4.83 28.68
C GLY A 1009 -29.14 4.73 27.17
N ALA A 1010 -30.30 5.20 26.72
CA ALA A 1010 -30.80 4.99 25.36
C ALA A 1010 -30.09 5.83 24.29
N TYR A 1011 -29.97 5.28 23.08
CA TYR A 1011 -29.49 6.00 21.89
C TYR A 1011 -30.65 6.67 21.13
N ILE A 1012 -30.62 8.01 21.05
CA ILE A 1012 -31.67 8.81 20.39
C ILE A 1012 -31.49 8.80 18.86
N ASP A 1013 -30.25 8.89 18.39
CA ASP A 1013 -29.94 8.88 16.95
C ASP A 1013 -28.51 8.41 16.67
N LEU A 1014 -28.30 7.90 15.45
CA LEU A 1014 -26.99 7.66 14.84
C LEU A 1014 -26.91 8.52 13.56
N LEU A 1015 -25.79 9.20 13.30
CA LEU A 1015 -25.64 10.26 12.29
C LEU A 1015 -25.74 9.73 10.84
N GLY A 1016 -25.58 8.43 10.65
CA GLY A 1016 -25.96 7.68 9.46
C GLY A 1016 -27.39 7.13 9.47
N ILE A 1017 -28.35 7.73 10.19
CA ILE A 1017 -29.80 7.45 10.10
C ILE A 1017 -30.55 8.64 9.50
N LYS A 1018 -31.53 8.37 8.61
CA LYS A 1018 -32.35 9.37 7.90
C LYS A 1018 -33.00 10.38 8.86
N GLY A 1019 -32.88 11.67 8.55
CA GLY A 1019 -33.56 12.76 9.25
C GLY A 1019 -34.72 13.30 8.43
N ASP A 1020 -35.57 14.12 9.03
CA ASP A 1020 -36.76 14.69 8.39
C ASP A 1020 -36.70 16.22 8.39
N ASP A 1021 -37.43 16.85 7.47
CA ASP A 1021 -37.76 18.27 7.57
C ASP A 1021 -38.91 18.45 8.55
N PHE A 1022 -38.80 19.41 9.47
CA PHE A 1022 -39.99 19.90 10.15
C PHE A 1022 -40.75 20.76 9.16
N ALA A 1023 -42.03 20.48 8.92
CA ALA A 1023 -42.77 21.11 7.85
C ALA A 1023 -44.25 21.30 8.20
N PHE A 1024 -44.87 22.31 7.59
CA PHE A 1024 -46.22 22.79 7.88
C PHE A 1024 -46.89 23.33 6.61
N THR A 1025 -48.16 22.98 6.39
CA THR A 1025 -48.98 23.49 5.29
C THR A 1025 -49.73 24.76 5.70
N PRO A 1026 -49.38 25.95 5.16
CA PRO A 1026 -50.15 27.17 5.34
C PRO A 1026 -51.44 27.08 4.53
N SER A 1027 -52.51 27.72 5.01
CA SER A 1027 -53.80 27.72 4.32
C SER A 1027 -54.54 29.03 4.53
N VAL A 1028 -55.55 29.29 3.70
CA VAL A 1028 -56.45 30.44 3.77
C VAL A 1028 -57.87 30.00 3.42
N THR A 1029 -58.88 30.58 4.07
CA THR A 1029 -60.28 30.34 3.72
C THR A 1029 -60.89 31.58 3.09
N LYS A 1030 -61.33 31.42 1.84
CA LYS A 1030 -62.11 32.44 1.16
C LYS A 1030 -63.58 32.32 1.56
N LYS A 1031 -64.17 33.43 1.99
CA LYS A 1031 -65.61 33.59 2.21
C LYS A 1031 -66.17 34.69 1.30
N VAL A 1032 -67.40 34.50 0.84
CA VAL A 1032 -68.18 35.51 0.11
C VAL A 1032 -69.50 35.77 0.84
N ILE A 1033 -70.01 37.01 0.77
CA ILE A 1033 -71.30 37.41 1.34
C ILE A 1033 -72.03 38.36 0.40
N GLY A 1034 -73.35 38.20 0.26
CA GLY A 1034 -74.27 39.10 -0.42
C GLY A 1034 -74.68 38.65 -1.82
N HIS A 1035 -73.95 37.68 -2.40
CA HIS A 1035 -74.29 37.01 -3.65
C HIS A 1035 -73.47 35.73 -3.79
N ASP A 1036 -73.91 34.82 -4.67
CA ASP A 1036 -73.08 33.74 -5.18
C ASP A 1036 -71.90 34.29 -6.01
N SER A 1037 -70.74 33.66 -5.95
CA SER A 1037 -69.58 34.04 -6.75
C SER A 1037 -69.09 32.92 -7.63
N GLU A 1038 -69.01 33.17 -8.94
CA GLU A 1038 -68.36 32.30 -9.93
C GLU A 1038 -66.87 32.67 -10.15
N GLU A 1039 -66.34 33.62 -9.36
CA GLU A 1039 -65.03 34.25 -9.57
C GLU A 1039 -63.87 33.55 -8.83
N ASN A 1040 -62.70 33.54 -9.46
CA ASN A 1040 -61.49 32.90 -8.92
C ASN A 1040 -60.59 33.91 -8.18
N TYR A 1041 -60.81 34.03 -6.87
CA TYR A 1041 -60.03 34.87 -5.95
C TYR A 1041 -58.59 34.33 -5.77
N SER A 1042 -57.59 35.19 -5.94
CA SER A 1042 -56.16 34.82 -5.84
C SER A 1042 -55.50 35.32 -4.56
N PHE A 1043 -54.61 34.52 -3.98
CA PHE A 1043 -53.89 34.82 -2.75
C PHE A 1043 -52.39 34.65 -2.94
N VAL A 1044 -51.61 35.61 -2.42
CA VAL A 1044 -50.16 35.50 -2.23
C VAL A 1044 -49.88 35.08 -0.79
N LEU A 1045 -48.96 34.13 -0.63
CA LEU A 1045 -48.27 33.83 0.63
C LEU A 1045 -46.81 34.26 0.52
N LYS A 1046 -46.29 34.96 1.53
CA LYS A 1046 -44.93 35.51 1.57
C LYS A 1046 -44.27 35.33 2.94
N ALA A 1047 -42.97 35.04 2.98
CA ALA A 1047 -42.19 35.07 4.22
C ALA A 1047 -41.96 36.52 4.71
N ASP A 1048 -42.11 36.77 6.02
CA ASP A 1048 -41.65 38.03 6.62
C ASP A 1048 -40.12 38.16 6.50
N LYS A 1049 -39.64 39.37 6.21
CA LYS A 1049 -38.22 39.73 6.10
C LYS A 1049 -37.44 39.50 7.40
N ASP A 1050 -38.13 39.54 8.54
CA ASP A 1050 -37.52 39.39 9.87
C ASP A 1050 -37.47 37.92 10.35
N ASN A 1051 -37.80 36.97 9.48
CA ASN A 1051 -37.68 35.54 9.74
C ASN A 1051 -36.21 35.07 9.85
N PRO A 1052 -35.90 34.05 10.67
CA PRO A 1052 -34.55 33.47 10.78
C PRO A 1052 -33.92 33.10 9.43
N THR A 1053 -32.79 33.74 9.10
CA THR A 1053 -32.13 33.60 7.80
C THR A 1053 -31.70 32.15 7.52
N GLY A 1054 -32.15 31.59 6.39
CA GLY A 1054 -31.93 30.18 6.04
C GLY A 1054 -32.52 29.19 7.06
N GLY A 1055 -33.58 29.59 7.78
CA GLY A 1055 -34.34 28.75 8.69
C GLY A 1055 -35.58 28.10 8.07
N THR A 1056 -35.93 28.45 6.83
CA THR A 1056 -37.07 27.93 6.06
C THR A 1056 -36.74 27.83 4.56
N ASP A 1057 -37.49 27.02 3.81
CA ASP A 1057 -37.33 26.79 2.36
C ASP A 1057 -38.22 27.69 1.48
N LEU A 1058 -39.14 28.48 2.05
CA LEU A 1058 -39.96 29.42 1.28
C LEU A 1058 -39.11 30.54 0.65
N ASN A 1059 -38.84 30.39 -0.65
CA ASN A 1059 -38.09 31.34 -1.45
C ASN A 1059 -39.02 32.17 -2.35
N GLY A 1060 -39.49 33.31 -1.85
CA GLY A 1060 -40.33 34.26 -2.59
C GLY A 1060 -41.82 34.18 -2.25
N ASP A 1061 -42.66 34.51 -3.24
CA ASP A 1061 -44.10 34.71 -3.09
C ASP A 1061 -44.87 33.55 -3.79
N ILE A 1062 -45.54 32.69 -3.03
CA ILE A 1062 -46.37 31.60 -3.58
C ILE A 1062 -47.76 32.16 -3.91
N LYS A 1063 -48.33 31.76 -5.07
CA LYS A 1063 -49.70 32.09 -5.47
C LYS A 1063 -50.59 30.86 -5.57
N LYS A 1064 -51.80 30.95 -5.02
CA LYS A 1064 -52.91 29.99 -5.18
C LYS A 1064 -54.22 30.77 -5.42
N SER A 1065 -55.25 30.11 -5.93
CA SER A 1065 -56.58 30.72 -6.15
C SER A 1065 -57.71 29.79 -5.71
N THR A 1066 -58.91 30.34 -5.52
CA THR A 1066 -60.14 29.54 -5.53
C THR A 1066 -60.38 28.93 -6.90
N ASN A 1067 -61.24 27.92 -6.97
CA ASN A 1067 -61.70 27.32 -8.22
C ASN A 1067 -63.21 27.07 -8.18
N GLY A 1068 -63.92 27.69 -9.12
CA GLY A 1068 -65.36 27.51 -9.32
C GLY A 1068 -66.23 28.12 -8.22
N LYS A 1069 -67.53 27.87 -8.32
CA LYS A 1069 -68.57 28.55 -7.54
C LYS A 1069 -68.36 28.49 -6.03
N ILE A 1070 -68.54 29.64 -5.38
CA ILE A 1070 -68.72 29.78 -3.93
C ILE A 1070 -70.10 30.42 -3.71
N GLU A 1071 -71.06 29.67 -3.16
CA GLU A 1071 -72.41 30.19 -2.89
C GLU A 1071 -72.39 31.24 -1.76
N ASP A 1072 -73.44 32.05 -1.66
CA ASP A 1072 -73.57 33.09 -0.62
C ASP A 1072 -73.40 32.52 0.81
N GLY A 1073 -72.61 33.21 1.62
CA GLY A 1073 -72.26 32.85 2.99
C GLY A 1073 -71.37 31.60 3.12
N LYS A 1074 -71.02 30.91 2.02
CA LYS A 1074 -70.15 29.73 2.04
C LYS A 1074 -68.67 30.11 2.03
N THR A 1075 -67.85 29.07 2.14
CA THR A 1075 -66.41 29.17 2.26
C THR A 1075 -65.69 28.13 1.41
N GLN A 1076 -64.64 28.52 0.70
CA GLN A 1076 -63.69 27.59 0.07
C GLN A 1076 -62.32 27.71 0.75
N LYS A 1077 -61.76 26.59 1.21
CA LYS A 1077 -60.40 26.53 1.78
C LYS A 1077 -59.38 26.28 0.67
N ILE A 1078 -58.26 26.99 0.74
CA ILE A 1078 -57.11 26.84 -0.13
C ILE A 1078 -55.91 26.47 0.75
N ASP A 1079 -55.19 25.43 0.36
CA ASP A 1079 -53.89 25.08 0.92
C ASP A 1079 -52.77 25.60 0.01
N PHE A 1080 -51.77 26.23 0.63
CA PHE A 1080 -50.51 26.57 -0.03
C PHE A 1080 -49.60 25.34 -0.06
N ASP A 1081 -48.46 25.44 -0.73
CA ASP A 1081 -47.45 24.38 -0.70
C ASP A 1081 -46.85 24.25 0.72
N GLU A 1082 -46.39 23.05 1.10
CA GLU A 1082 -45.81 22.80 2.42
C GLU A 1082 -44.50 23.59 2.59
N ILE A 1083 -44.32 24.21 3.76
CA ILE A 1083 -43.13 24.98 4.12
C ILE A 1083 -42.32 24.19 5.14
N SER A 1084 -41.04 23.97 4.84
CA SER A 1084 -40.07 23.34 5.74
C SER A 1084 -39.33 24.37 6.60
N PHE A 1085 -38.78 23.90 7.73
CA PHE A 1085 -37.93 24.67 8.62
C PHE A 1085 -36.76 23.83 9.15
N THR A 1086 -35.63 24.49 9.36
CA THR A 1086 -34.35 23.86 9.70
C THR A 1086 -33.75 24.35 11.03
N LYS A 1087 -34.39 25.34 11.68
CA LYS A 1087 -33.89 26.00 12.90
C LYS A 1087 -35.03 26.36 13.86
N LEU A 1088 -34.74 26.37 15.16
CA LEU A 1088 -35.62 26.99 16.17
C LEU A 1088 -35.80 28.49 15.88
N GLY A 1089 -36.95 29.06 16.24
CA GLY A 1089 -37.25 30.47 16.01
C GLY A 1089 -38.75 30.76 15.85
N THR A 1090 -39.08 32.05 15.72
CA THR A 1090 -40.44 32.48 15.33
C THR A 1090 -40.42 32.88 13.87
N TYR A 1091 -41.32 32.30 13.09
CA TYR A 1091 -41.50 32.57 11.66
C TYR A 1091 -42.88 33.15 11.43
N LYS A 1092 -42.98 34.13 10.55
CA LYS A 1092 -44.23 34.76 10.12
C LYS A 1092 -44.40 34.61 8.61
N PHE A 1093 -45.63 34.36 8.21
CA PHE A 1093 -46.03 34.27 6.82
C PHE A 1093 -47.26 35.16 6.59
N ILE A 1094 -47.17 36.04 5.60
CA ILE A 1094 -48.19 37.01 5.26
C ILE A 1094 -49.02 36.43 4.11
N VAL A 1095 -50.30 36.18 4.38
CA VAL A 1095 -51.31 35.90 3.34
C VAL A 1095 -51.99 37.21 2.96
N LYS A 1096 -52.13 37.45 1.65
CA LYS A 1096 -52.85 38.61 1.12
C LYS A 1096 -53.64 38.23 -0.13
N GLU A 1097 -54.88 38.68 -0.23
CA GLU A 1097 -55.64 38.60 -1.48
C GLU A 1097 -55.10 39.61 -2.51
N VAL A 1098 -55.11 39.22 -3.78
CA VAL A 1098 -54.53 40.01 -4.88
C VAL A 1098 -55.45 40.04 -6.10
N ASN A 1099 -55.06 40.84 -7.09
CA ASN A 1099 -55.86 41.30 -8.25
C ASN A 1099 -56.84 42.40 -7.85
N GLN A 1100 -57.50 43.01 -8.84
CA GLN A 1100 -58.60 43.96 -8.61
C GLN A 1100 -59.88 43.19 -8.27
N ALA A 1101 -60.78 43.83 -7.53
CA ALA A 1101 -62.10 43.27 -7.27
C ALA A 1101 -62.95 43.26 -8.56
N PRO A 1102 -63.69 42.18 -8.85
CA PRO A 1102 -64.73 42.18 -9.89
C PRO A 1102 -65.78 43.25 -9.61
N LYS A 1103 -66.56 43.61 -10.64
CA LYS A 1103 -67.62 44.62 -10.51
C LYS A 1103 -68.56 44.25 -9.35
N ASP A 1104 -68.93 45.26 -8.56
CA ASP A 1104 -69.83 45.18 -7.41
C ASP A 1104 -69.33 44.29 -6.24
N TRP A 1105 -68.06 43.87 -6.23
CA TRP A 1105 -67.42 43.21 -5.08
C TRP A 1105 -66.44 44.13 -4.33
N ILE A 1106 -66.42 44.03 -3.00
CA ILE A 1106 -65.44 44.67 -2.12
C ILE A 1106 -64.47 43.61 -1.59
N TYR A 1107 -63.18 43.82 -1.80
CA TYR A 1107 -62.09 42.91 -1.39
C TYR A 1107 -61.57 43.20 0.03
N ASP A 1108 -61.41 42.15 0.84
CA ASP A 1108 -60.65 42.19 2.09
C ASP A 1108 -59.14 42.16 1.82
N ASN A 1109 -58.61 43.32 1.44
CA ASN A 1109 -57.20 43.55 1.11
C ASN A 1109 -56.26 43.52 2.34
N SER A 1110 -56.74 43.14 3.54
CA SER A 1110 -55.92 43.16 4.75
C SER A 1110 -54.96 41.97 4.84
N GLU A 1111 -53.73 42.24 5.27
CA GLU A 1111 -52.69 41.24 5.42
C GLU A 1111 -52.94 40.35 6.64
N LYS A 1112 -53.07 39.04 6.42
CA LYS A 1112 -53.29 38.05 7.47
C LYS A 1112 -51.95 37.40 7.82
N VAL A 1113 -51.51 37.48 9.07
CA VAL A 1113 -50.23 36.93 9.52
C VAL A 1113 -50.43 35.58 10.19
N ILE A 1114 -49.97 34.52 9.53
CA ILE A 1114 -49.78 33.18 10.11
C ILE A 1114 -48.44 33.19 10.85
N THR A 1115 -48.41 32.79 12.12
CA THR A 1115 -47.16 32.71 12.89
C THR A 1115 -46.86 31.29 13.31
N VAL A 1116 -45.64 30.82 13.06
CA VAL A 1116 -45.13 29.49 13.45
C VAL A 1116 -43.97 29.69 14.43
N VAL A 1117 -44.23 29.44 15.71
CA VAL A 1117 -43.21 29.45 16.76
C VAL A 1117 -42.66 28.04 16.93
N ILE A 1118 -41.37 27.87 16.67
CA ILE A 1118 -40.62 26.63 16.85
C ILE A 1118 -39.70 26.82 18.06
N SER A 1119 -40.01 26.11 19.14
CA SER A 1119 -39.39 26.33 20.46
C SER A 1119 -39.15 25.03 21.22
N GLU A 1120 -38.26 25.04 22.21
CA GLU A 1120 -38.25 24.02 23.27
C GLU A 1120 -39.07 24.50 24.47
N ASN A 1121 -39.75 23.57 25.14
CA ASN A 1121 -40.40 23.83 26.42
C ASN A 1121 -39.41 23.62 27.60
N LYS A 1122 -39.84 23.86 28.85
CA LYS A 1122 -38.98 23.73 30.04
C LYS A 1122 -38.47 22.31 30.31
N ASP A 1123 -39.02 21.31 29.61
CA ASP A 1123 -38.70 19.89 29.73
C ASP A 1123 -37.88 19.39 28.51
N GLY A 1124 -37.39 20.30 27.66
CA GLY A 1124 -36.67 19.96 26.41
C GLY A 1124 -37.55 19.37 25.31
N LYS A 1125 -38.88 19.41 25.44
CA LYS A 1125 -39.82 18.97 24.40
C LYS A 1125 -39.93 20.02 23.31
N PHE A 1126 -39.84 19.57 22.06
CA PHE A 1126 -40.18 20.39 20.89
C PHE A 1126 -41.63 20.86 21.01
N LYS A 1127 -41.83 22.17 20.91
CA LYS A 1127 -43.15 22.80 20.90
C LYS A 1127 -43.26 23.71 19.69
N VAL A 1128 -44.03 23.22 18.72
CA VAL A 1128 -44.57 24.01 17.63
C VAL A 1128 -45.84 24.71 18.14
N LYS A 1129 -45.93 26.03 17.99
CA LYS A 1129 -47.21 26.77 18.11
C LYS A 1129 -47.49 27.47 16.80
N ILE A 1130 -48.54 27.01 16.12
CA ILE A 1130 -49.07 27.68 14.92
C ILE A 1130 -50.22 28.59 15.37
N GLU A 1131 -50.15 29.87 15.02
CA GLU A 1131 -51.16 30.88 15.29
C GLU A 1131 -51.74 31.38 13.96
N ASN A 1132 -53.06 31.59 13.92
CA ASN A 1132 -53.80 32.17 12.79
C ASN A 1132 -53.64 31.44 11.43
N ASN A 1133 -53.27 30.15 11.39
CA ASN A 1133 -53.40 29.37 10.15
C ASN A 1133 -54.87 29.28 9.71
N ASN A 1134 -55.10 29.20 8.41
CA ASN A 1134 -56.42 29.28 7.79
C ASN A 1134 -57.19 30.55 8.16
N PRO A 1135 -56.60 31.77 8.04
CA PRO A 1135 -57.35 32.99 8.29
C PRO A 1135 -58.47 33.13 7.25
N VAL A 1136 -59.60 33.68 7.68
CA VAL A 1136 -60.72 33.97 6.76
C VAL A 1136 -60.48 35.32 6.08
N VAL A 1137 -60.69 35.35 4.77
CA VAL A 1137 -60.67 36.57 3.95
C VAL A 1137 -62.06 36.72 3.32
N GLU A 1138 -62.80 37.76 3.72
CA GLU A 1138 -64.25 37.90 3.48
C GLU A 1138 -64.55 39.01 2.46
N ASN A 1139 -64.95 38.63 1.24
CA ASN A 1139 -65.42 39.61 0.26
C ASN A 1139 -66.93 39.82 0.37
N LYS A 1140 -67.36 41.04 0.07
CA LYS A 1140 -68.77 41.45 0.17
C LYS A 1140 -69.26 41.96 -1.17
N TYR A 1141 -70.36 41.40 -1.65
CA TYR A 1141 -71.11 41.96 -2.75
C TYR A 1141 -71.81 43.24 -2.26
N SER A 1142 -71.70 44.30 -3.04
CA SER A 1142 -72.13 45.65 -2.70
C SER A 1142 -72.63 46.35 -3.96
N HIS A 1143 -73.63 45.74 -4.61
CA HIS A 1143 -74.33 46.29 -5.75
C HIS A 1143 -75.27 47.41 -5.28
N THR A 1144 -75.05 48.64 -5.77
CA THR A 1144 -75.78 49.85 -5.38
C THR A 1144 -76.49 50.47 -6.58
N ASP A 1145 -77.57 49.82 -7.00
CA ASP A 1145 -78.52 50.36 -7.97
C ASP A 1145 -79.74 50.89 -7.20
N ASP A 1146 -79.77 52.21 -6.95
CA ASP A 1146 -80.97 52.93 -6.50
C ASP A 1146 -81.86 53.19 -7.72
N GLU A 1147 -82.92 52.39 -7.92
CA GLU A 1147 -84.28 52.90 -8.21
C GLU A 1147 -85.36 51.79 -8.23
N ASP A 1148 -86.54 52.17 -7.74
CA ASP A 1148 -87.89 51.58 -7.86
C ASP A 1148 -88.30 50.15 -7.42
N LYS A 1149 -89.48 50.14 -6.79
CA LYS A 1149 -90.40 49.02 -6.52
C LYS A 1149 -91.57 49.10 -7.54
N PRO A 1150 -92.46 48.09 -7.74
CA PRO A 1150 -92.80 47.00 -6.81
C PRO A 1150 -93.09 45.59 -7.38
N ASN A 1151 -93.19 44.64 -6.45
CA ASN A 1151 -93.85 43.31 -6.50
C ASN A 1151 -95.28 43.39 -7.09
N PRO A 1152 -95.76 42.43 -7.94
CA PRO A 1152 -96.10 41.08 -7.44
C PRO A 1152 -95.97 39.84 -8.37
N ASP A 1153 -96.17 38.69 -7.71
CA ASP A 1153 -96.69 37.38 -8.18
C ASP A 1153 -95.77 36.14 -8.31
N LYS A 1154 -96.43 34.98 -8.18
CA LYS A 1154 -96.00 33.60 -7.81
C LYS A 1154 -96.03 32.65 -9.05
N PRO A 1155 -95.78 31.31 -8.97
CA PRO A 1155 -94.88 30.50 -8.11
C PRO A 1155 -94.12 29.35 -8.86
N ASP A 1156 -93.29 28.56 -8.14
CA ASP A 1156 -93.03 27.10 -8.34
C ASP A 1156 -92.46 26.59 -9.70
N THR A 1157 -91.93 25.35 -9.92
CA THR A 1157 -91.67 24.15 -9.08
C THR A 1157 -90.43 23.35 -9.59
N GLU A 1158 -89.92 22.43 -8.76
CA GLU A 1158 -89.17 21.16 -8.98
C GLU A 1158 -88.54 20.73 -10.35
N LYS A 1159 -87.29 20.23 -10.30
CA LYS A 1159 -86.81 18.81 -10.39
C LYS A 1159 -87.63 17.77 -11.24
N PRO A 1160 -87.09 16.58 -11.69
CA PRO A 1160 -85.76 15.97 -11.43
C PRO A 1160 -85.09 15.05 -12.54
N LYS A 1161 -83.86 14.55 -12.24
CA LYS A 1161 -83.32 13.16 -12.42
C LYS A 1161 -82.91 12.53 -13.79
N ASP A 1162 -81.76 11.81 -13.72
CA ASP A 1162 -81.42 10.43 -14.22
C ASP A 1162 -81.48 10.07 -15.74
N ASP A 1163 -80.65 9.17 -16.33
CA ASP A 1163 -79.36 8.55 -15.92
C ASP A 1163 -78.59 7.87 -17.11
N ALA A 1164 -77.30 7.59 -16.89
CA ALA A 1164 -76.49 6.44 -17.37
C ALA A 1164 -76.20 6.10 -18.88
N LYS A 1165 -74.87 6.03 -19.19
CA LYS A 1165 -74.12 4.89 -19.84
C LYS A 1165 -74.26 4.61 -21.36
N ASP A 1166 -73.28 4.00 -22.09
CA ASP A 1166 -71.91 3.48 -21.79
C ASP A 1166 -71.01 3.40 -23.08
N ASN A 1167 -69.68 3.29 -22.87
CA ASN A 1167 -68.60 2.64 -23.69
C ASN A 1167 -68.04 3.13 -25.08
N GLU A 1168 -66.68 3.15 -25.11
CA GLU A 1168 -65.74 2.54 -26.10
C GLU A 1168 -65.10 3.22 -27.36
N ASN A 1169 -63.79 3.58 -27.21
CA ASN A 1169 -62.60 2.92 -27.85
C ASN A 1169 -61.79 3.59 -29.03
N LYS A 1170 -60.44 3.40 -28.94
CA LYS A 1170 -59.35 3.31 -29.98
C LYS A 1170 -58.78 4.48 -30.87
N THR A 1171 -57.58 4.94 -30.47
CA THR A 1171 -56.26 4.97 -31.20
C THR A 1171 -55.94 5.76 -32.51
N THR A 1172 -54.96 6.69 -32.37
CA THR A 1172 -53.68 6.93 -33.14
C THR A 1172 -53.53 7.75 -34.46
N THR A 1173 -52.38 8.47 -34.49
CA THR A 1173 -51.41 8.81 -35.59
C THR A 1173 -51.60 10.03 -36.55
N THR A 1174 -50.67 11.01 -36.43
CA THR A 1174 -49.84 11.76 -37.44
C THR A 1174 -50.44 12.26 -38.78
N GLU A 1175 -50.06 13.42 -39.37
CA GLU A 1175 -48.68 13.88 -39.67
C GLU A 1175 -48.50 15.43 -39.95
N THR A 1176 -47.39 15.84 -40.61
CA THR A 1176 -46.77 17.21 -40.69
C THR A 1176 -47.45 18.24 -41.65
N SER A 1177 -47.04 19.52 -41.89
CA SER A 1177 -45.82 20.37 -41.67
C SER A 1177 -46.21 21.90 -41.62
N LYS A 1178 -45.50 23.02 -41.97
CA LYS A 1178 -44.23 23.37 -42.69
C LYS A 1178 -43.89 24.91 -42.62
N ILE A 1179 -42.59 25.31 -42.62
CA ILE A 1179 -41.91 26.51 -43.27
C ILE A 1179 -42.49 27.96 -43.18
N SER A 1180 -41.75 29.11 -43.14
CA SER A 1180 -40.38 29.54 -42.70
C SER A 1180 -40.17 31.09 -42.87
N LYS A 1181 -39.07 31.69 -42.31
CA LYS A 1181 -38.46 33.05 -42.56
C LYS A 1181 -39.19 34.29 -42.01
N SER A 1182 -38.53 35.38 -41.53
CA SER A 1182 -37.11 35.82 -41.37
C SER A 1182 -37.03 36.99 -40.33
N VAL A 1183 -35.94 37.69 -39.92
CA VAL A 1183 -34.61 38.02 -40.50
C VAL A 1183 -33.46 37.94 -39.45
N ASN A 1184 -32.62 38.97 -39.20
CA ASN A 1184 -31.35 38.89 -38.42
C ASN A 1184 -30.81 40.26 -37.91
N THR A 1185 -29.99 40.23 -36.84
CA THR A 1185 -28.77 41.04 -36.48
C THR A 1185 -28.51 40.90 -34.96
N GLY A 1186 -27.31 40.66 -34.39
CA GLY A 1186 -25.97 40.25 -34.87
C GLY A 1186 -25.08 39.94 -33.63
N ASP A 1187 -24.27 38.86 -33.61
CA ASP A 1187 -22.83 38.79 -33.98
C ASP A 1187 -21.90 39.52 -32.96
N ASN A 1188 -20.77 39.01 -32.43
CA ASN A 1188 -19.79 37.95 -32.76
C ASN A 1188 -19.17 37.40 -31.42
N ASN A 1189 -18.29 36.38 -31.26
CA ASN A 1189 -17.93 35.09 -31.91
C ASN A 1189 -17.03 34.29 -30.91
N SER A 1190 -16.46 33.13 -31.29
CA SER A 1190 -15.62 32.24 -30.45
C SER A 1190 -14.29 31.80 -31.12
N THR A 1191 -13.49 30.95 -30.45
CA THR A 1191 -12.47 29.98 -31.01
C THR A 1191 -11.20 30.59 -31.67
N GLU A 1192 -9.97 30.00 -31.67
CA GLU A 1192 -9.40 28.75 -31.09
C GLU A 1192 -7.83 28.76 -30.99
N ALA A 1193 -7.24 27.71 -30.37
CA ALA A 1193 -5.92 27.07 -30.62
C ALA A 1193 -4.53 27.78 -30.43
N MET A 1194 -3.88 27.46 -29.30
CA MET A 1194 -2.53 26.84 -29.13
C MET A 1194 -1.24 27.32 -29.88
N LEU A 1195 -0.20 27.76 -29.12
CA LEU A 1195 1.15 27.13 -29.09
C LEU A 1195 2.05 27.58 -27.90
N THR A 1196 3.16 26.87 -27.69
CA THR A 1196 4.23 26.96 -26.64
C THR A 1196 4.97 28.31 -26.56
N LEU A 1197 5.55 28.78 -25.44
CA LEU A 1197 6.71 28.19 -24.71
C LEU A 1197 7.09 29.02 -23.44
N THR A 1198 7.82 28.41 -22.48
CA THR A 1198 8.62 29.03 -21.38
C THR A 1198 7.95 29.91 -20.31
N LEU A 1199 7.93 29.39 -19.07
CA LEU A 1199 8.66 29.99 -17.95
C LEU A 1199 8.90 28.94 -16.84
N LEU A 1200 9.96 29.11 -16.05
CA LEU A 1200 10.50 28.13 -15.10
C LEU A 1200 11.13 28.87 -13.90
N ILE A 1201 11.35 28.17 -12.80
CA ILE A 1201 12.08 28.57 -11.57
C ILE A 1201 11.27 29.44 -10.57
N ALA A 1202 11.26 28.98 -9.30
CA ALA A 1202 11.41 29.76 -8.05
C ALA A 1202 10.36 29.48 -6.93
N SER A 1203 10.49 28.34 -6.24
CA SER A 1203 9.85 28.14 -4.91
C SER A 1203 10.55 27.11 -4.01
N ALA A 1204 11.89 27.16 -3.94
CA ALA A 1204 12.67 26.37 -2.98
C ALA A 1204 13.79 27.21 -2.34
N GLY A 1205 13.86 27.19 -1.01
CA GLY A 1205 15.04 27.56 -0.23
C GLY A 1205 15.30 29.06 0.03
N VAL A 1206 14.85 29.55 1.18
CA VAL A 1206 15.71 30.36 2.07
C VAL A 1206 15.51 29.86 3.50
N LEU A 1207 16.61 29.45 4.15
CA LEU A 1207 16.67 29.08 5.56
C LEU A 1207 17.54 30.10 6.29
N VAL A 1208 17.01 30.80 7.28
CA VAL A 1208 17.80 31.63 8.22
C VAL A 1208 17.24 31.48 9.62
N ALA A 1209 18.09 31.13 10.58
CA ALA A 1209 17.78 31.09 12.00
C ALA A 1209 18.64 32.10 12.77
N VAL A 1210 18.03 32.87 13.67
CA VAL A 1210 18.72 33.65 14.72
C VAL A 1210 17.88 33.62 16.01
N SER A 1211 18.53 33.49 17.16
CA SER A 1211 17.90 33.44 18.49
C SER A 1211 18.10 34.75 19.29
N ILE A 1212 17.15 35.19 20.12
CA ILE A 1212 17.29 36.07 21.33
C ILE A 1212 15.88 36.46 21.87
N LYS A 1213 15.62 36.74 23.17
CA LYS A 1213 16.10 36.19 24.46
C LYS A 1213 15.21 36.76 25.61
N ASN A 1214 15.27 36.15 26.80
CA ASN A 1214 14.66 36.58 28.09
C ASN A 1214 13.11 36.42 28.19
N LYS A 1215 12.45 35.86 29.23
CA LYS A 1215 12.72 35.49 30.65
C LYS A 1215 12.18 36.49 31.69
N ILE A 1216 11.62 35.95 32.79
CA ILE A 1216 10.95 36.60 33.95
C ILE A 1216 9.45 36.93 33.67
N GLY A 1217 8.48 36.54 34.51
CA GLY A 1217 8.53 35.61 35.66
C GLY A 1217 7.27 35.63 36.56
N ASN A 1218 7.10 34.56 37.38
CA ASN A 1218 6.08 34.37 38.44
C ASN A 1218 4.58 34.31 38.02
N LYS A 1219 3.66 33.77 38.82
CA LYS A 1219 3.60 32.55 39.69
C LYS A 1219 2.22 32.52 40.39
N ASN A 1220 1.56 31.36 40.41
CA ASN A 1220 0.65 30.80 41.44
C ASN A 1220 -0.33 29.83 40.75
N LYS A 1221 -0.25 28.52 41.02
CA LYS A 1221 -0.93 27.77 42.11
C LYS A 1221 -2.47 27.77 41.99
N SER A 1222 -3.17 26.63 42.05
CA SER A 1222 -2.68 25.23 42.12
C SER A 1222 -3.82 24.23 41.91
N ASN A 1223 -3.62 23.25 41.01
CA ASN A 1223 -3.67 21.80 41.25
C ASN A 1223 -3.25 21.07 39.97
#